data_AF-A0AA35PBN2-F1
#
_entry.id   AF-A0AA35PBN2-F1
#
_cell.length_a   1.000
_cell.length_b   1.000
_cell.length_c   1.000
_cell.angle_alpha   90.00
_cell.angle_beta   90.00
_cell.angle_gamma   90.00
#
_symmetry.space_group_name_H-M   'P 1'
#
loop_
_entity.id
_entity.type
_entity.pdbx_description
1 polymer ?
#
loop_
_entity_poly.entity_id
_entity_poly.type
_entity_poly.pdbx_seq_one_letter_code
_entity_poly.pdbx_strand_id
1 'polypeptide(L)'
;MAPGGQKRKWGGRDTVGLRWRKRGGAPLRRGVVYCVAQQPRDGWEGLVQLHPRCLSFSPAKSESRFRPRSSTVPTMPLRSQMLLILLFFAAQGAHGGAKRQDDNLLVLTVATKETEGFKRFRRSAQFFNYNVKVLGLGEEWHGGENKRTTGGGQKIRLLKSTLEEYAEKEDLIILFTESYDVIFASGPAELLKKFRQAKAKVVFSSETLIYPDRRLEGKYPQVQEGKRFLGSGGFIGYASHLYKLVSDWEGLDSDSDQLFYTKVFLDPEKRTNINITLDHRCRIFQNLNGALDEVVLKFENGRVRARNLAYDTLAVVIHGNGPTKLQLNYLGNYIPRTWTFETGCTVCNESLKSLADLKEDVLPVVLIGIFVEQPTPFLTPFFQRLQKLRYPKKRIQLFIHNREEHHLDQVEAFVNEHGQEYRSVKVVGPDDHVENADGRNMGMDLCRQDPVCEYYFSMDAEVVLKNPDALRILIEQNKFVIAPLVSRLGKLWSNFWGALSADGYYARSEDYVDIVQGRRIGLWNVPYISSVYLIKGSILRSQLTQTDFFHSGKLDADMAFCHNIREQGIFLFVTNQQQFGHILSLETYQTSHLHNDLWQIFSNPEDWKEKYIHENYTAALKGKLVETPCPDVYWFPIFTDAACDELVEEMENFGQWSKGGNTDTRILGGYENVPTIDIHMNQINFEREWYKFLLEYIAPITEKLYPGYYTKTQFELAFVVRYKPDEQPSLMPHHDASTFTINIALNRVGIDYEGGGCRFLRYNCSIRAPRKGWTLMHPGRLTHYHEGLPTTKGTRYIAVSFLDP
;
A
#
# COMPACT_ATOMS: atom_id res chain seq x y z
N MET A 1 18.29 -32.32 -56.62
CA MET A 1 17.02 -33.03 -56.90
C MET A 1 16.45 -33.57 -55.60
N ALA A 2 15.14 -33.56 -55.44
CA ALA A 2 14.39 -34.18 -54.34
C ALA A 2 13.88 -35.58 -54.79
N PRO A 3 12.92 -36.25 -54.12
CA PRO A 3 12.80 -36.65 -52.71
C PRO A 3 12.35 -38.13 -52.52
N GLY A 4 12.11 -38.56 -51.28
CA GLY A 4 11.17 -39.64 -50.93
C GLY A 4 11.62 -40.50 -49.74
N GLY A 5 10.77 -40.95 -48.79
CA GLY A 5 9.35 -40.67 -48.55
C GLY A 5 8.61 -41.89 -47.98
N GLN A 6 7.98 -41.77 -46.79
CA GLN A 6 7.04 -42.79 -46.30
C GLN A 6 5.93 -42.19 -45.42
N LYS A 7 4.68 -42.62 -45.65
CA LYS A 7 3.47 -42.26 -44.89
C LYS A 7 3.06 -43.41 -43.96
N ARG A 8 2.42 -43.09 -42.83
CA ARG A 8 1.44 -43.98 -42.19
C ARG A 8 0.15 -43.22 -41.85
N LYS A 9 -0.98 -43.93 -41.95
CA LYS A 9 -2.36 -43.43 -41.78
C LYS A 9 -2.86 -43.66 -40.34
N TRP A 10 -3.69 -42.74 -39.84
CA TRP A 10 -4.97 -42.91 -39.13
C TRP A 10 -5.68 -41.53 -39.24
N GLY A 11 -6.99 -41.33 -39.10
CA GLY A 11 -8.17 -42.20 -39.03
C GLY A 11 -9.43 -41.30 -39.17
N GLY A 12 -10.57 -41.80 -39.66
CA GLY A 12 -11.78 -40.98 -39.87
C GLY A 12 -13.01 -41.42 -39.06
N ARG A 13 -14.09 -40.58 -39.16
CA ARG A 13 -15.46 -40.62 -38.55
C ARG A 13 -15.73 -39.38 -37.69
N ASP A 14 -16.91 -38.76 -37.63
CA ASP A 14 -18.17 -38.93 -38.39
C ASP A 14 -18.90 -37.57 -38.49
N THR A 15 -19.64 -37.33 -39.57
CA THR A 15 -20.53 -36.16 -39.72
C THR A 15 -22.00 -36.58 -39.66
N VAL A 16 -22.73 -36.13 -38.63
CA VAL A 16 -24.20 -36.13 -38.61
C VAL A 16 -24.69 -34.82 -38.01
N GLY A 17 -25.44 -34.04 -38.80
CA GLY A 17 -26.08 -32.81 -38.32
C GLY A 17 -27.52 -33.06 -37.86
N LEU A 18 -28.05 -32.19 -36.99
CA LEU A 18 -29.48 -32.16 -36.68
C LEU A 18 -29.99 -30.74 -36.39
N ARG A 19 -31.26 -30.53 -36.77
CA ARG A 19 -31.95 -29.23 -36.87
C ARG A 19 -32.28 -28.62 -35.51
N TRP A 20 -32.16 -27.29 -35.42
CA TRP A 20 -32.84 -26.51 -34.39
C TRP A 20 -34.26 -26.11 -34.84
N ARG A 21 -35.28 -26.38 -34.00
CA ARG A 21 -36.65 -25.85 -34.14
C ARG A 21 -36.86 -24.66 -33.21
N LYS A 22 -37.54 -23.61 -33.68
CA LYS A 22 -38.03 -22.49 -32.84
C LYS A 22 -39.37 -22.83 -32.17
N ARG A 23 -39.51 -22.45 -30.89
CA ARG A 23 -40.70 -22.13 -30.04
C ARG A 23 -40.22 -22.33 -28.58
N GLY A 24 -40.43 -21.47 -27.59
CA GLY A 24 -41.05 -20.14 -27.49
C GLY A 24 -41.42 -19.88 -26.00
N GLY A 25 -41.38 -18.64 -25.51
CA GLY A 25 -41.82 -18.29 -24.14
C GLY A 25 -40.74 -17.70 -23.22
N ALA A 26 -41.10 -16.66 -22.47
CA ALA A 26 -40.27 -15.84 -21.57
C ALA A 26 -40.45 -16.29 -20.08
N PRO A 27 -39.82 -15.67 -19.04
CA PRO A 27 -38.97 -14.47 -19.04
C PRO A 27 -37.61 -14.58 -18.28
N LEU A 28 -36.74 -13.59 -18.51
CA LEU A 28 -35.44 -13.45 -17.88
C LEU A 28 -35.53 -13.07 -16.38
N ARG A 29 -34.82 -13.81 -15.52
CA ARG A 29 -34.26 -13.25 -14.27
C ARG A 29 -32.83 -12.79 -14.55
N ARG A 30 -32.47 -11.59 -14.06
CA ARG A 30 -31.11 -11.04 -14.20
C ARG A 30 -30.13 -11.83 -13.34
N GLY A 31 -29.32 -12.69 -13.97
CA GLY A 31 -28.11 -13.24 -13.37
C GLY A 31 -26.97 -12.23 -13.48
N VAL A 32 -26.27 -11.97 -12.38
CA VAL A 32 -25.00 -11.23 -12.40
C VAL A 32 -23.94 -12.20 -12.91
N VAL A 33 -23.34 -11.89 -14.07
CA VAL A 33 -22.25 -12.68 -14.64
C VAL A 33 -20.93 -12.16 -14.09
N TYR A 34 -20.17 -13.01 -13.41
CA TYR A 34 -18.78 -12.75 -13.06
C TYR A 34 -17.92 -12.85 -14.33
N CYS A 35 -17.34 -11.73 -14.77
CA CYS A 35 -16.33 -11.75 -15.83
C CYS A 35 -14.97 -12.16 -15.24
N VAL A 36 -14.61 -13.42 -15.43
CA VAL A 36 -13.22 -13.88 -15.26
C VAL A 36 -12.41 -13.33 -16.44
N ALA A 37 -11.53 -12.37 -16.18
CA ALA A 37 -10.60 -11.86 -17.19
C ALA A 37 -9.39 -12.78 -17.30
N GLN A 38 -9.32 -13.60 -18.35
CA GLN A 38 -8.06 -14.21 -18.79
C GLN A 38 -7.22 -13.14 -19.48
N GLN A 39 -5.92 -13.07 -19.15
CA GLN A 39 -4.95 -12.27 -19.91
C GLN A 39 -4.79 -12.86 -21.33
N PRO A 40 -4.74 -12.02 -22.38
CA PRO A 40 -4.04 -12.37 -23.61
C PRO A 40 -2.53 -12.25 -23.39
N ARG A 41 -1.76 -13.14 -24.04
CA ARG A 41 -0.34 -12.90 -24.30
C ARG A 41 -0.19 -12.01 -25.52
N ASP A 42 0.97 -11.36 -25.58
CA ASP A 42 1.56 -10.67 -26.73
C ASP A 42 0.90 -9.35 -27.13
N GLY A 43 1.73 -8.41 -27.60
CA GLY A 43 1.38 -7.01 -27.71
C GLY A 43 0.48 -6.67 -28.90
N TRP A 44 -0.12 -5.48 -28.84
CA TRP A 44 0.05 -4.37 -29.79
C TRP A 44 -0.80 -3.19 -29.30
N GLU A 45 -0.31 -1.96 -29.46
CA GLU A 45 -0.98 -0.76 -28.94
C GLU A 45 -2.23 -0.37 -29.73
N GLY A 46 -3.19 0.29 -29.06
CA GLY A 46 -4.35 0.90 -29.70
C GLY A 46 -4.77 2.18 -28.96
N LEU A 47 -4.56 3.34 -29.57
CA LEU A 47 -5.02 4.62 -29.03
C LEU A 47 -6.54 4.63 -28.87
N VAL A 48 -7.02 5.12 -27.72
CA VAL A 48 -8.41 5.59 -27.57
C VAL A 48 -8.39 7.11 -27.41
N GLN A 49 -8.65 7.81 -28.51
CA GLN A 49 -8.92 9.24 -28.49
C GLN A 49 -10.24 9.53 -27.77
N LEU A 50 -10.21 10.39 -26.77
CA LEU A 50 -11.41 10.93 -26.12
C LEU A 50 -11.84 12.22 -26.83
N HIS A 51 -13.04 12.21 -27.41
CA HIS A 51 -13.71 13.44 -27.88
C HIS A 51 -15.01 13.68 -27.10
N PRO A 52 -15.29 14.92 -26.63
CA PRO A 52 -16.40 15.18 -25.70
C PRO A 52 -17.64 15.76 -26.38
N ARG A 53 -18.83 15.34 -25.90
CA ARG A 53 -20.22 15.88 -26.04
C ARG A 53 -21.19 14.68 -26.01
N CYS A 54 -22.34 14.66 -25.34
CA CYS A 54 -23.00 15.58 -24.40
C CYS A 54 -23.80 14.72 -23.41
N LEU A 55 -24.06 15.21 -22.18
CA LEU A 55 -25.35 15.04 -21.52
C LEU A 55 -25.47 16.04 -20.36
N SER A 56 -26.32 17.03 -20.55
CA SER A 56 -26.59 18.13 -19.62
C SER A 56 -27.76 17.83 -18.72
N PHE A 57 -27.63 18.04 -17.40
CA PHE A 57 -28.76 18.34 -16.52
C PHE A 57 -28.35 19.40 -15.49
N SER A 58 -29.17 20.45 -15.35
CA SER A 58 -28.86 21.62 -14.53
C SER A 58 -29.15 21.40 -13.04
N PRO A 59 -28.33 21.96 -12.13
CA PRO A 59 -28.73 22.14 -10.75
C PRO A 59 -29.64 23.38 -10.61
N ALA A 60 -30.78 23.24 -9.95
CA ALA A 60 -31.66 24.35 -9.65
C ALA A 60 -31.04 25.26 -8.56
N LYS A 61 -30.85 26.55 -8.86
CA LYS A 61 -30.50 27.56 -7.85
C LYS A 61 -31.70 27.84 -6.95
N SER A 62 -31.48 27.92 -5.64
CA SER A 62 -32.26 28.80 -4.79
C SER A 62 -31.29 29.69 -4.00
N GLU A 63 -31.37 31.00 -4.24
CA GLU A 63 -30.64 32.00 -3.47
C GLU A 63 -31.48 32.40 -2.25
N SER A 64 -30.87 32.49 -1.08
CA SER A 64 -31.39 33.37 -0.03
C SER A 64 -30.25 34.13 0.64
N ARG A 65 -30.42 35.45 0.77
CA ARG A 65 -29.39 36.39 1.20
C ARG A 65 -29.33 36.44 2.73
N PHE A 66 -28.14 36.30 3.30
CA PHE A 66 -27.90 36.69 4.69
C PHE A 66 -27.51 38.18 4.78
N ARG A 67 -28.20 38.93 5.64
CA ARG A 67 -27.72 40.16 6.28
C ARG A 67 -28.12 40.11 7.77
N PRO A 68 -27.28 40.62 8.69
CA PRO A 68 -27.51 40.45 10.13
C PRO A 68 -28.49 41.48 10.70
N ARG A 69 -29.23 41.11 11.76
CA ARG A 69 -29.88 42.07 12.67
C ARG A 69 -29.78 41.64 14.14
N SER A 70 -29.31 42.61 14.92
CA SER A 70 -29.47 42.88 16.37
C SER A 70 -30.22 41.88 17.27
N SER A 71 -29.61 41.63 18.42
CA SER A 71 -30.15 40.98 19.61
C SER A 71 -31.20 41.80 20.37
N THR A 72 -32.32 41.17 20.73
CA THR A 72 -33.19 41.57 21.86
C THR A 72 -33.82 40.33 22.50
N VAL A 73 -33.76 40.24 23.84
CA VAL A 73 -34.27 39.10 24.63
C VAL A 73 -35.69 39.39 25.13
N PRO A 74 -36.67 38.46 24.97
CA PRO A 74 -37.94 38.51 25.69
C PRO A 74 -37.97 37.54 26.88
N THR A 75 -38.41 38.03 28.04
CA THR A 75 -38.59 37.27 29.29
C THR A 75 -39.90 36.48 29.29
N MET A 76 -39.88 35.22 29.76
CA MET A 76 -41.09 34.39 29.97
C MET A 76 -41.70 34.56 31.38
N PRO A 77 -43.03 34.36 31.55
CA PRO A 77 -43.73 34.64 32.81
C PRO A 77 -43.65 33.52 33.86
N LEU A 78 -43.68 33.93 35.13
CA LEU A 78 -43.45 33.10 36.34
C LEU A 78 -44.35 31.85 36.51
N ARG A 79 -45.50 31.76 35.84
CA ARG A 79 -46.45 30.63 36.02
C ARG A 79 -45.97 29.31 35.41
N SER A 80 -44.98 29.31 34.51
CA SER A 80 -44.51 28.07 33.88
C SER A 80 -43.45 27.31 34.71
N GLN A 81 -42.81 27.96 35.69
CA GLN A 81 -41.76 27.32 36.52
C GLN A 81 -42.34 26.41 37.62
N MET A 82 -43.54 26.71 38.11
CA MET A 82 -44.13 25.98 39.25
C MET A 82 -44.62 24.57 38.87
N LEU A 83 -44.97 24.34 37.59
CA LEU A 83 -45.40 23.02 37.10
C LEU A 83 -44.21 22.05 36.91
N LEU A 84 -43.03 22.59 36.58
CA LEU A 84 -41.79 21.81 36.41
C LEU A 84 -41.22 21.32 37.76
N ILE A 85 -41.41 22.07 38.84
CA ILE A 85 -40.93 21.70 40.19
C ILE A 85 -41.77 20.56 40.78
N LEU A 86 -43.10 20.57 40.59
CA LEU A 86 -43.97 19.47 41.05
C LEU A 86 -43.74 18.15 40.30
N LEU A 87 -43.41 18.21 39.00
CA LEU A 87 -42.98 17.02 38.24
C LEU A 87 -41.60 16.50 38.70
N PHE A 88 -40.71 17.38 39.18
CA PHE A 88 -39.41 16.97 39.72
C PHE A 88 -39.52 16.21 41.05
N PHE A 89 -40.40 16.63 41.97
CA PHE A 89 -40.60 15.95 43.25
C PHE A 89 -41.36 14.61 43.12
N ALA A 90 -42.27 14.47 42.15
CA ALA A 90 -42.92 13.19 41.87
C ALA A 90 -41.95 12.11 41.35
N ALA A 91 -40.85 12.52 40.69
CA ALA A 91 -39.84 11.61 40.15
C ALA A 91 -38.84 11.08 41.20
N GLN A 92 -38.71 11.73 42.36
CA GLN A 92 -37.75 11.34 43.41
C GLN A 92 -38.29 10.33 44.44
N GLY A 93 -39.58 9.97 44.37
CA GLY A 93 -40.21 8.99 45.25
C GLY A 93 -40.05 7.52 44.84
N ALA A 94 -39.40 7.23 43.71
CA ALA A 94 -39.30 5.89 43.14
C ALA A 94 -37.83 5.44 42.94
N HIS A 95 -37.06 5.39 44.03
CA HIS A 95 -35.75 4.73 44.11
C HIS A 95 -35.80 3.47 44.99
N GLY A 96 -36.71 2.55 44.63
CA GLY A 96 -36.47 1.13 44.87
C GLY A 96 -35.47 0.63 43.83
N GLY A 97 -34.35 0.05 44.28
CA GLY A 97 -33.24 -0.33 43.41
C GLY A 97 -33.60 -1.43 42.40
N ALA A 98 -33.91 -1.05 41.16
CA ALA A 98 -33.93 -1.98 40.04
C ALA A 98 -32.47 -2.30 39.63
N LYS A 99 -32.03 -3.56 39.81
CA LYS A 99 -30.75 -4.05 39.24
C LYS A 99 -30.67 -3.72 37.75
N ARG A 100 -29.49 -3.38 37.25
CA ARG A 100 -29.31 -3.16 35.81
C ARG A 100 -29.55 -4.50 35.12
N GLN A 101 -30.44 -4.53 34.13
CA GLN A 101 -30.88 -5.81 33.53
C GLN A 101 -29.77 -6.55 32.75
N ASP A 102 -28.62 -5.90 32.56
CA ASP A 102 -27.40 -6.43 31.95
C ASP A 102 -26.43 -7.07 32.96
N ASP A 103 -26.60 -6.84 34.28
CA ASP A 103 -25.69 -7.33 35.33
C ASP A 103 -25.67 -8.87 35.46
N ASN A 104 -26.66 -9.55 34.86
CA ASN A 104 -26.80 -11.01 34.83
C ASN A 104 -26.18 -11.66 33.58
N LEU A 105 -25.29 -10.98 32.84
CA LEU A 105 -24.55 -11.55 31.73
C LEU A 105 -23.06 -11.73 32.05
N LEU A 106 -22.54 -12.94 31.85
CA LEU A 106 -21.11 -13.24 31.85
C LEU A 106 -20.67 -13.78 30.49
N VAL A 107 -19.58 -13.25 29.93
CA VAL A 107 -18.91 -13.83 28.76
C VAL A 107 -17.78 -14.74 29.22
N LEU A 108 -17.80 -15.99 28.77
CA LEU A 108 -16.70 -16.94 28.93
C LEU A 108 -15.99 -17.12 27.59
N THR A 109 -14.66 -17.18 27.63
CA THR A 109 -13.85 -17.50 26.45
C THR A 109 -12.56 -18.19 26.85
N VAL A 110 -11.93 -18.90 25.93
CA VAL A 110 -10.62 -19.53 26.12
C VAL A 110 -9.57 -18.74 25.36
N ALA A 111 -8.42 -18.50 26.01
CA ALA A 111 -7.24 -17.93 25.39
C ALA A 111 -6.01 -18.33 26.21
N THR A 112 -5.10 -19.10 25.60
CA THR A 112 -3.84 -19.51 26.24
C THR A 112 -2.77 -18.41 26.21
N LYS A 113 -2.81 -17.52 25.21
CA LYS A 113 -1.85 -16.43 24.99
C LYS A 113 -2.54 -15.13 24.58
N GLU A 114 -1.96 -13.98 24.92
CA GLU A 114 -2.46 -12.66 24.51
C GLU A 114 -2.10 -12.30 23.05
N THR A 115 -2.69 -13.04 22.10
CA THR A 115 -2.53 -12.81 20.65
C THR A 115 -3.12 -11.47 20.19
N GLU A 116 -2.76 -11.00 18.99
CA GLU A 116 -3.36 -9.78 18.42
C GLU A 116 -4.86 -9.97 18.11
N GLY A 117 -5.26 -11.20 17.76
CA GLY A 117 -6.67 -11.60 17.65
C GLY A 117 -7.43 -11.46 18.97
N PHE A 118 -6.85 -11.99 20.06
CA PHE A 118 -7.40 -11.85 21.42
C PHE A 118 -7.51 -10.38 21.86
N LYS A 119 -6.51 -9.55 21.53
CA LYS A 119 -6.53 -8.10 21.82
C LYS A 119 -7.63 -7.37 21.04
N ARG A 120 -7.86 -7.73 19.77
CA ARG A 120 -9.01 -7.23 18.98
C ARG A 120 -10.34 -7.64 19.60
N PHE A 121 -10.49 -8.90 20.02
CA PHE A 121 -11.67 -9.38 20.74
C PHE A 121 -11.91 -8.58 22.02
N ARG A 122 -10.90 -8.47 22.91
CA ARG A 122 -10.98 -7.70 24.16
C ARG A 122 -11.37 -6.24 23.92
N ARG A 123 -10.78 -5.57 22.92
CA ARG A 123 -11.16 -4.19 22.54
C ARG A 123 -12.65 -4.10 22.18
N SER A 124 -13.15 -5.02 21.34
CA SER A 124 -14.56 -5.02 20.95
C SER A 124 -15.51 -5.32 22.12
N ALA A 125 -15.10 -6.20 23.05
CA ALA A 125 -15.86 -6.52 24.26
C ALA A 125 -15.91 -5.31 25.23
N GLN A 126 -14.78 -4.66 25.45
CA GLN A 126 -14.65 -3.47 26.30
C GLN A 126 -15.45 -2.28 25.75
N PHE A 127 -15.46 -2.06 24.44
CA PHE A 127 -16.25 -1.00 23.79
C PHE A 127 -17.75 -1.09 24.12
N PHE A 128 -18.28 -2.30 24.30
CA PHE A 128 -19.68 -2.54 24.68
C PHE A 128 -19.89 -2.84 26.17
N ASN A 129 -18.85 -2.72 27.01
CA ASN A 129 -18.87 -3.05 28.44
C ASN A 129 -19.30 -4.50 28.76
N TYR A 130 -18.86 -5.48 27.97
CA TYR A 130 -19.02 -6.89 28.32
C TYR A 130 -18.11 -7.29 29.49
N ASN A 131 -18.66 -8.03 30.46
CA ASN A 131 -17.90 -8.70 31.50
C ASN A 131 -17.34 -10.04 30.96
N VAL A 132 -16.02 -10.18 30.86
CA VAL A 132 -15.34 -11.34 30.25
C VAL A 132 -14.46 -12.06 31.28
N LYS A 133 -14.75 -13.32 31.59
CA LYS A 133 -13.85 -14.25 32.32
C LYS A 133 -13.13 -15.11 31.27
N VAL A 134 -11.80 -14.99 31.24
CA VAL A 134 -10.92 -15.70 30.30
C VAL A 134 -10.37 -16.95 30.97
N LEU A 135 -10.43 -18.08 30.27
CA LEU A 135 -10.05 -19.40 30.76
C LEU A 135 -8.76 -19.88 30.08
N GLY A 136 -7.91 -20.59 30.83
CA GLY A 136 -6.67 -21.18 30.34
C GLY A 136 -5.53 -20.21 30.04
N LEU A 137 -5.59 -18.95 30.50
CA LEU A 137 -4.53 -17.97 30.21
C LEU A 137 -3.22 -18.34 30.91
N GLY A 138 -2.17 -18.61 30.13
CA GLY A 138 -0.90 -19.13 30.62
C GLY A 138 -0.82 -20.66 30.69
N GLU A 139 -1.91 -21.40 30.45
CA GLU A 139 -1.85 -22.86 30.22
C GLU A 139 -1.27 -23.17 28.84
N GLU A 140 -0.63 -24.32 28.72
CA GLU A 140 -0.25 -24.89 27.43
C GLU A 140 -1.50 -25.38 26.68
N TRP A 141 -1.48 -25.31 25.34
CA TRP A 141 -2.58 -25.76 24.51
C TRP A 141 -2.41 -27.23 24.12
N HIS A 142 -3.21 -28.10 24.73
CA HIS A 142 -3.31 -29.52 24.41
C HIS A 142 -4.53 -29.86 23.53
N GLY A 143 -5.28 -28.83 23.10
CA GLY A 143 -6.48 -28.96 22.26
C GLY A 143 -6.27 -29.41 20.81
N GLY A 144 -5.10 -29.99 20.48
CA GLY A 144 -4.70 -30.41 19.14
C GLY A 144 -3.70 -29.45 18.48
N GLU A 145 -2.65 -30.00 17.87
CA GLU A 145 -1.47 -29.25 17.37
C GLU A 145 -1.67 -28.60 15.99
N ASN A 146 -2.55 -29.14 15.15
CA ASN A 146 -2.73 -28.70 13.78
C ASN A 146 -4.08 -27.98 13.56
N LYS A 147 -4.05 -26.77 12.98
CA LYS A 147 -5.25 -26.03 12.51
C LYS A 147 -6.13 -26.81 11.52
N ARG A 148 -5.64 -27.93 10.98
CA ARG A 148 -6.31 -28.78 9.98
C ARG A 148 -6.99 -30.01 10.58
N THR A 149 -6.69 -30.37 11.83
CA THR A 149 -7.28 -31.52 12.54
C THR A 149 -8.41 -31.09 13.47
N THR A 150 -9.36 -31.98 13.71
CA THR A 150 -10.38 -31.80 14.75
C THR A 150 -9.74 -31.76 16.14
N GLY A 151 -10.23 -30.90 17.03
CA GLY A 151 -9.77 -30.79 18.41
C GLY A 151 -10.59 -29.80 19.23
N GLY A 152 -10.02 -29.25 20.29
CA GLY A 152 -10.63 -28.21 21.13
C GLY A 152 -11.28 -28.69 22.43
N GLY A 153 -11.25 -29.98 22.76
CA GLY A 153 -11.79 -30.57 23.99
C GLY A 153 -11.31 -29.92 25.29
N GLN A 154 -10.08 -29.40 25.31
CA GLN A 154 -9.54 -28.58 26.41
C GLN A 154 -10.47 -27.41 26.79
N LYS A 155 -11.12 -26.80 25.79
CA LYS A 155 -12.11 -25.72 26.03
C LYS A 155 -13.31 -26.23 26.82
N ILE A 156 -13.77 -27.45 26.54
CA ILE A 156 -14.89 -28.08 27.27
C ILE A 156 -14.48 -28.43 28.69
N ARG A 157 -13.27 -28.99 28.90
CA ARG A 157 -12.72 -29.25 30.25
C ARG A 157 -12.70 -27.97 31.10
N LEU A 158 -12.11 -26.90 30.57
CA LEU A 158 -12.03 -25.59 31.24
C LEU A 158 -13.41 -24.98 31.51
N LEU A 159 -14.32 -25.08 30.53
CA LEU A 159 -15.68 -24.58 30.65
C LEU A 159 -16.51 -25.39 31.67
N LYS A 160 -16.37 -26.72 31.71
CA LYS A 160 -17.03 -27.60 32.69
C LYS A 160 -16.68 -27.19 34.11
N SER A 161 -15.38 -27.15 34.43
CA SER A 161 -14.89 -26.71 35.75
C SER A 161 -15.35 -25.29 36.11
N THR A 162 -15.42 -24.38 35.13
CA THR A 162 -15.94 -23.01 35.35
C THR A 162 -17.46 -22.97 35.58
N LEU A 163 -18.23 -23.83 34.91
CA LEU A 163 -19.69 -23.86 35.02
C LEU A 163 -20.18 -24.52 36.31
N GLU A 164 -19.36 -25.37 36.94
CA GLU A 164 -19.62 -25.92 38.28
C GLU A 164 -19.78 -24.79 39.32
N GLU A 165 -18.99 -23.72 39.25
CA GLU A 165 -19.12 -22.51 40.09
C GLU A 165 -20.49 -21.79 39.95
N TYR A 166 -21.23 -22.10 38.88
CA TYR A 166 -22.43 -21.38 38.46
C TYR A 166 -23.66 -22.29 38.28
N ALA A 167 -23.57 -23.60 38.58
CA ALA A 167 -24.64 -24.57 38.36
C ALA A 167 -25.97 -24.16 39.00
N GLU A 168 -25.93 -23.65 40.24
CA GLU A 168 -27.08 -23.20 41.03
C GLU A 168 -27.61 -21.79 40.67
N LYS A 169 -26.97 -21.08 39.73
CA LYS A 169 -27.36 -19.70 39.37
C LYS A 169 -28.34 -19.67 38.19
N GLU A 170 -29.60 -19.98 38.47
CA GLU A 170 -30.64 -20.09 37.43
C GLU A 170 -30.83 -18.83 36.56
N ASP A 171 -30.72 -17.63 37.16
CA ASP A 171 -30.90 -16.35 36.47
C ASP A 171 -29.64 -15.82 35.74
N LEU A 172 -28.49 -16.50 35.90
CA LEU A 172 -27.24 -16.08 35.24
C LEU A 172 -27.24 -16.56 33.79
N ILE A 173 -27.07 -15.62 32.86
CA ILE A 173 -26.91 -15.92 31.44
C ILE A 173 -25.42 -15.89 31.11
N ILE A 174 -24.95 -16.93 30.45
CA ILE A 174 -23.56 -17.07 30.02
C ILE A 174 -23.52 -17.12 28.50
N LEU A 175 -22.67 -16.29 27.92
CA LEU A 175 -22.25 -16.35 26.52
C LEU A 175 -20.86 -17.00 26.46
N PHE A 176 -20.71 -18.13 25.79
CA PHE A 176 -19.41 -18.65 25.38
C PHE A 176 -19.09 -18.20 23.96
N THR A 177 -17.86 -17.76 23.70
CA THR A 177 -17.32 -17.58 22.34
C THR A 177 -15.84 -17.97 22.27
N GLU A 178 -15.33 -18.25 21.06
CA GLU A 178 -13.90 -18.12 20.77
C GLU A 178 -13.42 -16.66 20.98
N SER A 179 -12.10 -16.45 20.95
CA SER A 179 -11.49 -15.11 21.15
C SER A 179 -10.48 -14.68 20.08
N TYR A 180 -9.71 -15.59 19.48
CA TYR A 180 -8.68 -15.18 18.51
C TYR A 180 -9.29 -14.67 17.18
N ASP A 181 -10.46 -15.18 16.83
CA ASP A 181 -11.18 -14.93 15.59
C ASP A 181 -12.66 -14.56 15.84
N VAL A 182 -12.93 -13.80 16.91
CA VAL A 182 -14.24 -13.24 17.20
C VAL A 182 -14.17 -11.74 17.41
N ILE A 183 -15.20 -11.01 16.97
CA ILE A 183 -15.43 -9.60 17.31
C ILE A 183 -16.90 -9.35 17.69
N PHE A 184 -17.12 -8.46 18.66
CA PHE A 184 -18.44 -7.95 18.99
C PHE A 184 -18.83 -6.78 18.08
N ALA A 185 -20.08 -6.79 17.61
CA ALA A 185 -20.69 -5.77 16.75
C ALA A 185 -21.91 -5.07 17.40
N SER A 186 -22.35 -5.53 18.58
CA SER A 186 -23.31 -4.82 19.44
C SER A 186 -23.15 -5.25 20.90
N GLY A 187 -23.86 -4.60 21.82
CA GLY A 187 -23.70 -4.77 23.27
C GLY A 187 -24.74 -5.66 23.98
N PRO A 188 -24.56 -5.85 25.31
CA PRO A 188 -25.34 -6.79 26.15
C PRO A 188 -26.86 -6.69 25.99
N ALA A 189 -27.43 -5.48 26.02
CA ALA A 189 -28.88 -5.30 25.93
C ALA A 189 -29.49 -5.84 24.63
N GLU A 190 -28.79 -5.72 23.48
CA GLU A 190 -29.26 -6.27 22.20
C GLU A 190 -29.11 -7.80 22.17
N LEU A 191 -28.01 -8.32 22.72
CA LEU A 191 -27.76 -9.75 22.87
C LEU A 191 -28.86 -10.43 23.70
N LEU A 192 -29.10 -9.91 24.91
CA LEU A 192 -30.08 -10.45 25.85
C LEU A 192 -31.51 -10.36 25.30
N LYS A 193 -31.85 -9.27 24.59
CA LYS A 193 -33.13 -9.14 23.88
C LYS A 193 -33.31 -10.26 22.84
N LYS A 194 -32.29 -10.50 22.00
CA LYS A 194 -32.34 -11.53 20.95
C LYS A 194 -32.36 -12.95 21.51
N PHE A 195 -31.58 -13.21 22.55
CA PHE A 195 -31.59 -14.49 23.26
C PHE A 195 -32.99 -14.81 23.83
N ARG A 196 -33.61 -13.85 24.54
CA ARG A 196 -34.99 -14.00 25.04
C ARG A 196 -36.01 -14.21 23.90
N GLN A 197 -35.81 -13.56 22.75
CA GLN A 197 -36.66 -13.75 21.55
C GLN A 197 -36.52 -15.14 20.90
N ALA A 198 -35.40 -15.86 21.11
CA ALA A 198 -35.23 -17.22 20.61
C ALA A 198 -36.09 -18.26 21.37
N LYS A 199 -36.62 -17.92 22.55
CA LYS A 199 -37.50 -18.75 23.39
C LYS A 199 -36.93 -20.13 23.80
N ALA A 200 -35.60 -20.30 23.73
CA ALA A 200 -34.88 -21.49 24.17
C ALA A 200 -34.10 -21.22 25.46
N LYS A 201 -33.55 -22.27 26.08
CA LYS A 201 -32.67 -22.14 27.26
C LYS A 201 -31.19 -22.12 26.88
N VAL A 202 -30.84 -22.74 25.75
CA VAL A 202 -29.52 -22.68 25.12
C VAL A 202 -29.69 -22.39 23.63
N VAL A 203 -28.95 -21.42 23.10
CA VAL A 203 -28.91 -21.05 21.68
C VAL A 203 -27.46 -21.15 21.19
N PHE A 204 -27.20 -22.10 20.29
CA PHE A 204 -25.92 -22.19 19.60
C PHE A 204 -25.88 -21.29 18.35
N SER A 205 -24.67 -20.91 17.94
CA SER A 205 -24.44 -20.43 16.58
C SER A 205 -24.77 -21.52 15.55
N SER A 206 -24.97 -21.11 14.31
CA SER A 206 -25.31 -22.02 13.21
C SER A 206 -24.43 -21.81 11.98
N GLU A 207 -24.22 -22.87 11.20
CA GLU A 207 -23.31 -22.89 10.06
C GLU A 207 -23.96 -23.46 8.79
N THR A 208 -23.48 -23.00 7.63
CA THR A 208 -23.87 -23.53 6.30
C THR A 208 -23.29 -24.93 6.08
N LEU A 209 -22.11 -25.21 6.61
CA LEU A 209 -21.34 -26.43 6.36
C LEU A 209 -21.39 -27.35 7.58
N ILE A 210 -21.67 -28.63 7.38
CA ILE A 210 -21.57 -29.63 8.45
C ILE A 210 -20.11 -30.02 8.69
N TYR A 211 -19.67 -29.91 9.96
CA TYR A 211 -18.34 -30.26 10.42
C TYR A 211 -18.40 -30.86 11.84
N PRO A 212 -17.54 -31.84 12.19
CA PRO A 212 -16.58 -32.52 11.31
C PRO A 212 -17.16 -33.70 10.51
N ASP A 213 -18.22 -34.36 11.01
CA ASP A 213 -18.74 -35.59 10.40
C ASP A 213 -19.97 -35.35 9.52
N ARG A 214 -19.77 -35.37 8.19
CA ARG A 214 -20.85 -35.22 7.19
C ARG A 214 -21.93 -36.30 7.30
N ARG A 215 -21.62 -37.49 7.83
CA ARG A 215 -22.60 -38.60 7.97
C ARG A 215 -23.74 -38.28 8.93
N LEU A 216 -23.57 -37.25 9.77
CA LEU A 216 -24.59 -36.79 10.72
C LEU A 216 -25.65 -35.88 10.08
N GLU A 217 -25.48 -35.46 8.82
CA GLU A 217 -26.41 -34.55 8.13
C GLU A 217 -27.85 -35.06 8.10
N GLY A 218 -28.07 -36.36 7.92
CA GLY A 218 -29.40 -36.97 7.93
C GLY A 218 -30.11 -36.91 9.29
N LYS A 219 -29.36 -36.73 10.39
CA LYS A 219 -29.90 -36.67 11.77
C LYS A 219 -30.31 -35.25 12.19
N TYR A 220 -29.76 -34.21 11.55
CA TYR A 220 -30.14 -32.83 11.85
C TYR A 220 -31.62 -32.59 11.51
N PRO A 221 -32.37 -31.84 12.35
CA PRO A 221 -33.72 -31.39 11.98
C PRO A 221 -33.72 -30.68 10.62
N GLN A 222 -34.83 -30.77 9.90
CA GLN A 222 -35.04 -29.98 8.69
C GLN A 222 -35.40 -28.54 9.09
N VAL A 223 -34.80 -27.57 8.40
CA VAL A 223 -34.98 -26.13 8.66
C VAL A 223 -35.50 -25.51 7.37
N GLN A 224 -36.67 -24.86 7.43
CA GLN A 224 -37.29 -24.27 6.23
C GLN A 224 -36.50 -23.06 5.68
N GLU A 225 -35.89 -22.28 6.57
CA GLU A 225 -35.15 -21.07 6.23
C GLU A 225 -34.06 -20.81 7.27
N GLY A 226 -32.80 -20.78 6.82
CA GLY A 226 -31.64 -20.53 7.67
C GLY A 226 -30.55 -21.61 7.57
N LYS A 227 -29.48 -21.40 8.33
CA LYS A 227 -28.36 -22.32 8.49
C LYS A 227 -28.78 -23.54 9.32
N ARG A 228 -28.40 -24.74 8.91
CA ARG A 228 -28.95 -26.00 9.47
C ARG A 228 -28.09 -26.64 10.56
N PHE A 229 -26.77 -26.43 10.53
CA PHE A 229 -25.82 -27.17 11.36
C PHE A 229 -25.38 -26.35 12.57
N LEU A 230 -25.01 -27.00 13.67
CA LEU A 230 -24.51 -26.36 14.89
C LEU A 230 -23.10 -25.79 14.66
N GLY A 231 -22.77 -24.66 15.27
CA GLY A 231 -21.41 -24.15 15.40
C GLY A 231 -21.04 -23.94 16.88
N SER A 232 -19.96 -24.57 17.34
CA SER A 232 -19.51 -24.58 18.75
C SER A 232 -18.79 -23.31 19.19
N GLY A 233 -18.18 -22.54 18.28
CA GLY A 233 -17.41 -21.34 18.62
C GLY A 233 -18.23 -20.14 19.12
N GLY A 234 -19.54 -20.30 19.29
CA GLY A 234 -20.41 -19.33 19.94
C GLY A 234 -21.72 -19.97 20.41
N PHE A 235 -22.08 -19.83 21.69
CA PHE A 235 -23.38 -20.21 22.22
C PHE A 235 -23.74 -19.42 23.48
N ILE A 236 -25.03 -19.22 23.73
CA ILE A 236 -25.55 -18.48 24.88
C ILE A 236 -26.67 -19.27 25.58
N GLY A 237 -26.67 -19.28 26.90
CA GLY A 237 -27.69 -19.99 27.68
C GLY A 237 -27.70 -19.62 29.16
N TYR A 238 -28.69 -20.15 29.90
CA TYR A 238 -28.71 -20.05 31.36
C TYR A 238 -27.64 -20.98 31.96
N ALA A 239 -26.93 -20.53 32.99
CA ALA A 239 -25.78 -21.24 33.56
C ALA A 239 -26.11 -22.69 33.96
N SER A 240 -27.25 -22.91 34.62
CA SER A 240 -27.75 -24.24 35.01
C SER A 240 -28.00 -25.19 33.82
N HIS A 241 -28.32 -24.65 32.64
CA HIS A 241 -28.55 -25.44 31.43
C HIS A 241 -27.27 -25.65 30.62
N LEU A 242 -26.33 -24.69 30.66
CA LEU A 242 -24.99 -24.88 30.11
C LEU A 242 -24.17 -25.89 30.94
N TYR A 243 -24.38 -25.97 32.25
CA TYR A 243 -23.73 -27.00 33.06
C TYR A 243 -24.21 -28.41 32.66
N LYS A 244 -25.53 -28.62 32.53
CA LYS A 244 -26.12 -29.87 31.98
C LYS A 244 -25.68 -30.22 30.56
N LEU A 245 -25.20 -29.24 29.78
CA LEU A 245 -24.69 -29.43 28.43
C LEU A 245 -23.26 -30.01 28.42
N VAL A 246 -22.46 -29.77 29.47
CA VAL A 246 -21.05 -30.21 29.57
C VAL A 246 -20.78 -31.19 30.72
N SER A 247 -21.78 -31.52 31.54
CA SER A 247 -21.67 -32.49 32.64
C SER A 247 -21.09 -33.82 32.20
N ASP A 248 -21.56 -34.30 31.04
CA ASP A 248 -21.25 -35.61 30.46
C ASP A 248 -19.93 -35.61 29.66
N TRP A 249 -19.13 -34.53 29.75
CA TRP A 249 -17.81 -34.49 29.12
C TRP A 249 -16.81 -35.34 29.91
N GLU A 250 -16.35 -36.41 29.28
CA GLU A 250 -15.26 -37.31 29.71
C GLU A 250 -14.19 -37.46 28.61
N GLY A 251 -14.22 -36.60 27.59
CA GLY A 251 -13.29 -36.63 26.45
C GLY A 251 -11.89 -36.09 26.76
N LEU A 252 -10.94 -36.42 25.89
CA LEU A 252 -9.57 -35.93 25.96
C LEU A 252 -9.47 -34.46 25.57
N ASP A 253 -8.45 -33.74 26.04
CA ASP A 253 -8.24 -32.33 25.65
C ASP A 253 -8.12 -32.16 24.11
N SER A 254 -7.60 -33.17 23.42
CA SER A 254 -7.48 -33.24 21.95
C SER A 254 -8.76 -33.64 21.20
N ASP A 255 -9.84 -34.04 21.88
CA ASP A 255 -11.09 -34.44 21.22
C ASP A 255 -11.83 -33.25 20.60
N SER A 256 -12.73 -33.51 19.66
CA SER A 256 -13.48 -32.46 18.97
C SER A 256 -14.62 -31.88 19.81
N ASP A 257 -14.51 -30.60 20.15
CA ASP A 257 -15.56 -29.86 20.84
C ASP A 257 -16.86 -29.77 20.02
N GLN A 258 -16.72 -29.42 18.75
CA GLN A 258 -17.80 -29.36 17.76
C GLN A 258 -18.54 -30.69 17.64
N LEU A 259 -17.82 -31.82 17.62
CA LEU A 259 -18.44 -33.15 17.52
C LEU A 259 -19.20 -33.52 18.79
N PHE A 260 -18.69 -33.14 19.98
CA PHE A 260 -19.40 -33.35 21.24
C PHE A 260 -20.72 -32.58 21.28
N TYR A 261 -20.69 -31.27 21.05
CA TYR A 261 -21.92 -30.47 21.04
C TYR A 261 -22.89 -30.91 19.94
N THR A 262 -22.37 -31.33 18.77
CA THR A 262 -23.19 -31.95 17.71
C THR A 262 -23.87 -33.24 18.19
N LYS A 263 -23.15 -34.14 18.87
CA LYS A 263 -23.74 -35.39 19.41
C LYS A 263 -24.84 -35.09 20.43
N VAL A 264 -24.61 -34.14 21.35
CA VAL A 264 -25.61 -33.73 22.36
C VAL A 264 -26.85 -33.07 21.73
N PHE A 265 -26.69 -32.28 20.66
CA PHE A 265 -27.81 -31.66 19.93
C PHE A 265 -28.62 -32.66 19.07
N LEU A 266 -27.96 -33.70 18.56
CA LEU A 266 -28.60 -34.72 17.73
C LEU A 266 -29.33 -35.80 18.54
N ASP A 267 -29.00 -35.94 19.82
CA ASP A 267 -29.76 -36.71 20.81
C ASP A 267 -31.11 -35.98 21.11
N PRO A 268 -32.28 -36.58 20.76
CA PRO A 268 -33.57 -35.91 20.95
C PRO A 268 -33.94 -35.71 22.42
N GLU A 269 -33.52 -36.61 23.31
CA GLU A 269 -33.82 -36.54 24.74
C GLU A 269 -32.99 -35.43 25.38
N LYS A 270 -31.66 -35.42 25.15
CA LYS A 270 -30.78 -34.36 25.66
C LYS A 270 -31.14 -33.00 25.09
N ARG A 271 -31.40 -32.88 23.79
CA ARG A 271 -31.84 -31.61 23.16
C ARG A 271 -33.11 -31.06 23.81
N THR A 272 -34.07 -31.93 24.12
CA THR A 272 -35.36 -31.53 24.72
C THR A 272 -35.20 -31.16 26.20
N ASN A 273 -34.47 -31.97 26.97
CA ASN A 273 -34.21 -31.75 28.39
C ASN A 273 -33.40 -30.47 28.66
N ILE A 274 -32.37 -30.21 27.85
CA ILE A 274 -31.53 -29.00 27.95
C ILE A 274 -32.20 -27.79 27.25
N ASN A 275 -33.20 -28.03 26.38
CA ASN A 275 -33.89 -27.03 25.56
C ASN A 275 -32.90 -26.20 24.70
N ILE A 276 -32.26 -26.91 23.76
CA ILE A 276 -31.25 -26.38 22.84
C ILE A 276 -31.88 -26.04 21.49
N THR A 277 -31.58 -24.85 20.96
CA THR A 277 -31.87 -24.43 19.59
C THR A 277 -30.64 -23.85 18.90
N LEU A 278 -30.72 -23.59 17.58
CA LEU A 278 -29.66 -22.93 16.80
C LEU A 278 -30.15 -21.57 16.29
N ASP A 279 -29.25 -20.59 16.18
CA ASP A 279 -29.54 -19.26 15.63
C ASP A 279 -29.59 -19.26 14.09
N HIS A 280 -30.52 -20.03 13.53
CA HIS A 280 -30.62 -20.34 12.09
C HIS A 280 -30.56 -19.12 11.14
N ARG A 281 -30.94 -17.92 11.59
CA ARG A 281 -30.95 -16.68 10.78
C ARG A 281 -29.86 -15.67 11.18
N CYS A 282 -28.82 -16.12 11.88
CA CYS A 282 -27.67 -15.32 12.28
C CYS A 282 -28.03 -14.02 13.03
N ARG A 283 -29.05 -14.05 13.90
CA ARG A 283 -29.53 -12.87 14.63
C ARG A 283 -28.52 -12.42 15.70
N ILE A 284 -27.91 -13.39 16.37
CA ILE A 284 -26.89 -13.22 17.40
C ILE A 284 -25.51 -13.51 16.80
N PHE A 285 -25.34 -14.65 16.14
CA PHE A 285 -24.04 -15.16 15.69
C PHE A 285 -23.93 -15.18 14.17
N GLN A 286 -22.89 -14.54 13.61
CA GLN A 286 -22.51 -14.70 12.22
C GLN A 286 -21.19 -15.46 12.12
N ASN A 287 -21.30 -16.75 11.81
CA ASN A 287 -20.16 -17.53 11.32
C ASN A 287 -19.89 -17.14 9.85
N LEU A 288 -18.65 -16.90 9.48
CA LEU A 288 -18.28 -16.42 8.13
C LEU A 288 -18.07 -17.55 7.10
N ASN A 289 -17.69 -18.75 7.54
CA ASN A 289 -17.41 -19.88 6.66
C ASN A 289 -18.66 -20.35 5.90
N GLY A 290 -18.62 -20.29 4.57
CA GLY A 290 -19.78 -20.58 3.73
C GLY A 290 -20.91 -19.55 3.85
N ALA A 291 -20.60 -18.30 4.19
CA ALA A 291 -21.56 -17.19 4.25
C ALA A 291 -20.91 -15.82 3.92
N LEU A 292 -19.75 -15.80 3.22
CA LEU A 292 -19.01 -14.56 2.95
C LEU A 292 -19.76 -13.61 2.01
N ASP A 293 -20.48 -14.15 1.03
CA ASP A 293 -21.33 -13.45 0.08
C ASP A 293 -22.63 -12.88 0.70
N GLU A 294 -22.97 -13.33 1.91
CA GLU A 294 -24.13 -12.83 2.66
C GLU A 294 -23.78 -11.60 3.51
N VAL A 295 -22.50 -11.32 3.79
CA VAL A 295 -22.09 -10.37 4.84
C VAL A 295 -21.49 -9.10 4.25
N VAL A 296 -22.08 -7.95 4.59
CA VAL A 296 -21.56 -6.63 4.20
C VAL A 296 -21.37 -5.70 5.42
N LEU A 297 -20.45 -4.75 5.28
CA LEU A 297 -20.30 -3.65 6.25
C LEU A 297 -21.49 -2.71 6.16
N LYS A 298 -22.17 -2.52 7.30
CA LYS A 298 -23.18 -1.48 7.49
C LYS A 298 -22.60 -0.39 8.39
N PHE A 299 -22.37 0.77 7.81
CA PHE A 299 -22.03 1.99 8.53
C PHE A 299 -23.31 2.56 9.18
N GLU A 300 -23.23 2.83 10.48
CA GLU A 300 -24.24 3.52 11.30
C GLU A 300 -23.56 4.73 11.95
N ASN A 301 -24.34 5.74 12.37
CA ASN A 301 -23.75 6.93 13.01
C ASN A 301 -22.93 6.52 14.26
N GLY A 302 -21.61 6.70 14.19
CA GLY A 302 -20.68 6.41 15.28
C GLY A 302 -20.33 4.93 15.50
N ARG A 303 -20.72 4.00 14.61
CA ARG A 303 -20.28 2.58 14.65
C ARG A 303 -20.46 1.85 13.31
N VAL A 304 -19.74 0.75 13.10
CA VAL A 304 -19.89 -0.15 11.95
C VAL A 304 -20.33 -1.54 12.42
N ARG A 305 -21.18 -2.21 11.66
CA ARG A 305 -21.69 -3.57 11.95
C ARG A 305 -21.63 -4.46 10.71
N ALA A 306 -21.71 -5.78 10.91
CA ALA A 306 -22.02 -6.72 9.84
C ALA A 306 -23.54 -6.84 9.67
N ARG A 307 -24.02 -6.72 8.42
CA ARG A 307 -25.39 -7.07 8.02
C ARG A 307 -25.34 -8.34 7.19
N ASN A 308 -26.13 -9.35 7.58
CA ASN A 308 -26.43 -10.49 6.74
C ASN A 308 -27.58 -10.11 5.78
N LEU A 309 -27.31 -10.16 4.48
CA LEU A 309 -28.25 -9.81 3.42
C LEU A 309 -29.28 -10.91 3.13
N ALA A 310 -28.96 -12.18 3.41
CA ALA A 310 -29.86 -13.30 3.15
C ALA A 310 -31.06 -13.34 4.11
N TYR A 311 -30.88 -12.92 5.36
CA TYR A 311 -31.92 -12.93 6.40
C TYR A 311 -32.33 -11.54 6.91
N ASP A 312 -31.72 -10.48 6.37
CA ASP A 312 -31.78 -9.10 6.87
C ASP A 312 -31.55 -8.96 8.39
N THR A 313 -30.43 -9.52 8.86
CA THR A 313 -30.06 -9.49 10.28
C THR A 313 -28.78 -8.70 10.51
N LEU A 314 -28.68 -8.06 11.68
CA LEU A 314 -27.46 -7.44 12.18
C LEU A 314 -26.92 -8.33 13.29
N ALA A 315 -25.81 -9.03 13.07
CA ALA A 315 -25.24 -9.93 14.07
C ALA A 315 -24.72 -9.14 15.28
N VAL A 316 -24.59 -9.83 16.42
CA VAL A 316 -23.98 -9.30 17.65
C VAL A 316 -22.55 -9.80 17.80
N VAL A 317 -22.31 -11.06 17.44
CA VAL A 317 -21.01 -11.74 17.46
C VAL A 317 -20.67 -12.15 16.03
N ILE A 318 -19.48 -11.81 15.55
CA ILE A 318 -18.96 -12.23 14.23
C ILE A 318 -17.77 -13.15 14.48
N HIS A 319 -17.78 -14.33 13.86
CA HIS A 319 -16.80 -15.39 14.08
C HIS A 319 -16.18 -15.81 12.74
N GLY A 320 -14.87 -15.60 12.61
CA GLY A 320 -14.06 -15.92 11.44
C GLY A 320 -13.70 -17.40 11.35
N ASN A 321 -14.67 -18.29 11.54
CA ASN A 321 -14.45 -19.73 11.64
C ASN A 321 -13.78 -20.33 10.38
N GLY A 322 -13.04 -21.42 10.57
CA GLY A 322 -12.31 -22.08 9.49
C GLY A 322 -11.37 -21.12 8.71
N PRO A 323 -11.41 -21.12 7.36
CA PRO A 323 -10.48 -20.36 6.51
C PRO A 323 -10.79 -18.86 6.40
N THR A 324 -11.73 -18.31 7.19
CA THR A 324 -12.24 -16.94 7.01
C THR A 324 -11.58 -15.87 7.89
N LYS A 325 -10.40 -16.19 8.47
CA LYS A 325 -9.63 -15.29 9.34
C LYS A 325 -9.32 -13.94 8.66
N LEU A 326 -9.02 -13.95 7.36
CA LEU A 326 -8.66 -12.74 6.60
C LEU A 326 -9.87 -11.83 6.37
N GLN A 327 -11.04 -12.39 6.10
CA GLN A 327 -12.29 -11.63 5.99
C GLN A 327 -12.69 -11.03 7.34
N LEU A 328 -12.43 -11.73 8.45
CA LEU A 328 -12.58 -11.15 9.78
C LEU A 328 -11.55 -10.03 10.04
N ASN A 329 -10.31 -10.13 9.54
CA ASN A 329 -9.33 -9.04 9.63
C ASN A 329 -9.83 -7.79 8.90
N TYR A 330 -10.36 -7.94 7.68
CA TYR A 330 -11.04 -6.86 6.95
C TYR A 330 -12.19 -6.24 7.77
N LEU A 331 -13.15 -7.05 8.24
CA LEU A 331 -14.27 -6.54 9.04
C LEU A 331 -13.81 -5.86 10.34
N GLY A 332 -12.75 -6.37 10.98
CA GLY A 332 -12.17 -5.84 12.21
C GLY A 332 -11.48 -4.48 12.06
N ASN A 333 -11.10 -4.08 10.84
CA ASN A 333 -10.61 -2.73 10.55
C ASN A 333 -11.72 -1.66 10.69
N TYR A 334 -12.98 -2.08 10.77
CA TYR A 334 -14.14 -1.18 10.89
C TYR A 334 -14.96 -1.43 12.17
N ILE A 335 -15.29 -2.69 12.46
CA ILE A 335 -16.22 -3.08 13.51
C ILE A 335 -15.52 -3.18 14.89
N PRO A 336 -16.13 -2.67 15.98
CA PRO A 336 -17.40 -1.94 16.03
C PRO A 336 -17.24 -0.44 15.78
N ARG A 337 -16.06 0.14 16.04
CA ARG A 337 -15.75 1.56 15.82
C ARG A 337 -14.26 1.78 15.53
N THR A 338 -13.61 0.80 14.91
CA THR A 338 -12.18 0.84 14.59
C THR A 338 -11.90 1.94 13.56
N TRP A 339 -12.73 2.02 12.51
CA TRP A 339 -12.75 3.09 11.53
C TRP A 339 -14.19 3.49 11.19
N THR A 340 -14.46 4.79 11.09
CA THR A 340 -15.78 5.38 10.77
C THR A 340 -15.63 6.64 9.92
N PHE A 341 -16.67 7.04 9.19
CA PHE A 341 -16.65 8.29 8.42
C PHE A 341 -16.62 9.54 9.34
N GLU A 342 -17.22 9.45 10.53
CA GLU A 342 -17.36 10.57 11.45
C GLU A 342 -16.13 10.78 12.36
N THR A 343 -15.43 9.69 12.73
CA THR A 343 -14.27 9.77 13.65
C THR A 343 -12.95 9.23 13.08
N GLY A 344 -12.92 8.79 11.82
CA GLY A 344 -11.74 8.19 11.22
C GLY A 344 -11.31 6.93 11.98
N CYS A 345 -10.00 6.71 12.04
CA CYS A 345 -9.38 5.60 12.78
C CYS A 345 -9.27 5.92 14.28
N THR A 346 -10.02 5.22 15.13
CA THR A 346 -9.96 5.43 16.59
C THR A 346 -8.76 4.72 17.23
N VAL A 347 -8.35 3.57 16.66
CA VAL A 347 -7.29 2.71 17.21
C VAL A 347 -5.87 3.14 16.85
N CYS A 348 -5.72 4.11 15.95
CA CYS A 348 -4.43 4.51 15.39
C CYS A 348 -3.50 5.22 16.38
N ASN A 349 -4.08 5.78 17.47
CA ASN A 349 -3.36 6.42 18.56
C ASN A 349 -3.36 5.57 19.85
N GLU A 350 -3.85 4.33 19.80
CA GLU A 350 -3.84 3.43 20.95
C GLU A 350 -2.47 2.76 21.16
N SER A 351 -2.00 2.77 22.40
CA SER A 351 -0.78 2.06 22.83
C SER A 351 0.51 2.47 22.10
N LEU A 352 0.59 3.74 21.67
CA LEU A 352 1.79 4.31 21.05
C LEU A 352 3.00 4.25 22.01
N LYS A 353 4.18 3.94 21.47
CA LYS A 353 5.47 4.00 22.19
C LYS A 353 6.08 5.38 21.93
N SER A 354 5.87 6.36 22.82
CA SER A 354 6.46 7.70 22.69
C SER A 354 7.98 7.61 22.52
N LEU A 355 8.52 8.26 21.48
CA LEU A 355 9.96 8.48 21.32
C LEU A 355 10.36 9.93 21.59
N ALA A 356 9.41 10.86 21.74
CA ALA A 356 9.65 12.30 21.82
C ALA A 356 10.51 12.71 23.03
N ASP A 357 10.31 12.04 24.17
CA ASP A 357 11.00 12.31 25.43
C ASP A 357 12.31 11.49 25.60
N LEU A 358 12.63 10.61 24.63
CA LEU A 358 13.82 9.77 24.69
C LEU A 358 15.03 10.51 24.10
N LYS A 359 16.14 10.50 24.84
CA LYS A 359 17.44 10.92 24.33
C LYS A 359 17.92 9.96 23.24
N GLU A 360 18.73 10.47 22.32
CA GLU A 360 19.23 9.72 21.15
C GLU A 360 20.02 8.45 21.51
N ASP A 361 20.74 8.47 22.64
CA ASP A 361 21.48 7.34 23.20
C ASP A 361 20.60 6.26 23.84
N VAL A 362 19.30 6.52 23.99
CA VAL A 362 18.30 5.60 24.58
C VAL A 362 17.32 5.07 23.52
N LEU A 363 17.20 5.72 22.35
CA LEU A 363 16.33 5.25 21.25
C LEU A 363 16.61 3.79 20.84
N PRO A 364 15.60 3.00 20.44
CA PRO A 364 15.79 1.59 20.07
C PRO A 364 16.90 1.34 19.05
N VAL A 365 17.65 0.25 19.18
CA VAL A 365 18.58 -0.17 18.11
C VAL A 365 17.79 -0.87 16.99
N VAL A 366 18.03 -0.44 15.76
CA VAL A 366 17.34 -0.91 14.56
C VAL A 366 18.36 -1.53 13.60
N LEU A 367 18.10 -2.72 13.10
CA LEU A 367 18.78 -3.26 11.91
C LEU A 367 17.96 -2.89 10.68
N ILE A 368 18.53 -2.13 9.76
CA ILE A 368 17.93 -1.86 8.44
C ILE A 368 18.50 -2.88 7.44
N GLY A 369 17.64 -3.73 6.89
CA GLY A 369 17.94 -4.62 5.77
C GLY A 369 17.62 -3.92 4.45
N ILE A 370 18.61 -3.76 3.59
CA ILE A 370 18.54 -3.11 2.28
C ILE A 370 18.70 -4.18 1.20
N PHE A 371 17.76 -4.24 0.26
CA PHE A 371 17.67 -5.29 -0.75
C PHE A 371 17.72 -4.71 -2.16
N VAL A 372 18.82 -4.96 -2.88
CA VAL A 372 19.05 -4.60 -4.29
C VAL A 372 18.99 -5.88 -5.12
N GLU A 373 17.78 -6.28 -5.47
CA GLU A 373 17.46 -7.63 -6.01
C GLU A 373 17.32 -7.68 -7.54
N GLN A 374 17.33 -6.51 -8.18
CA GLN A 374 17.23 -6.32 -9.63
C GLN A 374 17.69 -4.88 -9.97
N PRO A 375 18.08 -4.60 -11.23
CA PRO A 375 18.54 -3.27 -11.63
C PRO A 375 17.52 -2.19 -11.28
N THR A 376 17.95 -1.18 -10.51
CA THR A 376 17.08 -0.18 -9.89
C THR A 376 17.56 1.26 -10.18
N PRO A 377 16.72 2.11 -10.79
CA PRO A 377 17.02 3.53 -10.97
C PRO A 377 17.29 4.26 -9.65
N PHE A 378 18.09 5.33 -9.71
CA PHE A 378 18.26 6.30 -8.62
C PHE A 378 18.75 5.69 -7.29
N LEU A 379 19.60 4.66 -7.34
CA LEU A 379 20.17 4.02 -6.15
C LEU A 379 21.05 4.98 -5.32
N THR A 380 21.81 5.87 -5.95
CA THR A 380 22.56 6.91 -5.23
C THR A 380 21.62 7.86 -4.46
N PRO A 381 20.56 8.44 -5.07
CA PRO A 381 19.48 9.11 -4.33
C PRO A 381 18.81 8.27 -3.22
N PHE A 382 18.69 6.95 -3.36
CA PHE A 382 18.20 6.07 -2.30
C PHE A 382 19.11 6.10 -1.06
N PHE A 383 20.43 5.95 -1.24
CA PHE A 383 21.38 6.06 -0.13
C PHE A 383 21.42 7.46 0.47
N GLN A 384 21.28 8.52 -0.33
CA GLN A 384 21.14 9.89 0.18
C GLN A 384 19.88 10.08 1.05
N ARG A 385 18.75 9.42 0.70
CA ARG A 385 17.54 9.42 1.53
C ARG A 385 17.73 8.64 2.83
N LEU A 386 18.41 7.49 2.79
CA LEU A 386 18.77 6.70 3.97
C LEU A 386 19.59 7.54 4.98
N GLN A 387 20.56 8.32 4.49
CA GLN A 387 21.36 9.22 5.34
C GLN A 387 20.53 10.37 5.97
N LYS A 388 19.47 10.81 5.28
CA LYS A 388 18.57 11.90 5.70
C LYS A 388 17.47 11.42 6.67
N LEU A 389 17.36 10.13 6.96
CA LEU A 389 16.46 9.63 8.00
C LEU A 389 16.79 10.27 9.35
N ARG A 390 15.78 10.79 10.05
CA ARG A 390 15.91 11.45 11.35
C ARG A 390 16.02 10.43 12.47
N TYR A 391 17.01 9.56 12.40
CA TYR A 391 17.26 8.55 13.41
C TYR A 391 18.78 8.45 13.66
N PRO A 392 19.27 8.37 14.91
CA PRO A 392 20.70 8.46 15.16
C PRO A 392 21.45 7.29 14.50
N LYS A 393 22.39 7.58 13.60
CA LYS A 393 23.13 6.56 12.83
C LYS A 393 23.84 5.54 13.73
N LYS A 394 24.28 5.95 14.93
CA LYS A 394 24.86 5.05 15.97
C LYS A 394 23.86 4.12 16.68
N ARG A 395 22.57 4.24 16.39
CA ARG A 395 21.49 3.29 16.77
C ARG A 395 20.98 2.49 15.57
N ILE A 396 21.58 2.64 14.39
CA ILE A 396 21.26 1.92 13.16
C ILE A 396 22.39 0.95 12.83
N GLN A 397 22.07 -0.33 12.69
CA GLN A 397 22.90 -1.33 12.01
C GLN A 397 22.42 -1.42 10.57
N LEU A 398 23.32 -1.59 9.60
CA LEU A 398 22.96 -1.85 8.20
C LEU A 398 23.31 -3.28 7.80
N PHE A 399 22.38 -3.93 7.11
CA PHE A 399 22.62 -5.12 6.31
C PHE A 399 22.25 -4.78 4.87
N ILE A 400 23.18 -4.91 3.93
CA ILE A 400 22.96 -4.62 2.50
C ILE A 400 23.16 -5.92 1.74
N HIS A 401 22.12 -6.37 1.05
CA HIS A 401 22.16 -7.47 0.09
C HIS A 401 22.08 -6.86 -1.31
N ASN A 402 23.12 -7.05 -2.12
CA ASN A 402 23.16 -6.63 -3.51
C ASN A 402 23.41 -7.82 -4.42
N ARG A 403 22.48 -8.11 -5.32
CA ARG A 403 22.64 -9.12 -6.37
C ARG A 403 23.15 -8.55 -7.70
N GLU A 404 23.14 -7.23 -7.85
CA GLU A 404 23.38 -6.58 -9.12
C GLU A 404 24.81 -6.06 -9.22
N GLU A 405 25.60 -6.67 -10.09
CA GLU A 405 26.97 -6.24 -10.41
C GLU A 405 27.01 -4.77 -10.87
N HIS A 406 26.02 -4.34 -11.66
CA HIS A 406 25.82 -2.94 -12.07
C HIS A 406 25.73 -1.93 -10.92
N HIS A 407 25.34 -2.37 -9.72
CA HIS A 407 25.19 -1.53 -8.54
C HIS A 407 26.35 -1.65 -7.53
N LEU A 408 27.36 -2.50 -7.81
CA LEU A 408 28.47 -2.76 -6.90
C LEU A 408 29.21 -1.47 -6.51
N ASP A 409 29.69 -0.70 -7.50
CA ASP A 409 30.42 0.56 -7.28
C ASP A 409 29.60 1.58 -6.44
N GLN A 410 28.28 1.65 -6.66
CA GLN A 410 27.39 2.55 -5.93
C GLN A 410 27.20 2.13 -4.47
N VAL A 411 27.14 0.82 -4.21
CA VAL A 411 27.08 0.25 -2.85
C VAL A 411 28.42 0.44 -2.14
N GLU A 412 29.54 0.14 -2.79
CA GLU A 412 30.87 0.31 -2.22
C GLU A 412 31.19 1.76 -1.90
N ALA A 413 30.90 2.71 -2.80
CA ALA A 413 31.08 4.14 -2.56
C ALA A 413 30.32 4.58 -1.30
N PHE A 414 29.03 4.23 -1.17
CA PHE A 414 28.24 4.55 0.01
C PHE A 414 28.82 3.94 1.31
N VAL A 415 29.27 2.68 1.27
CA VAL A 415 29.83 1.99 2.44
C VAL A 415 31.17 2.57 2.85
N ASN A 416 32.02 2.93 1.89
CA ASN A 416 33.33 3.54 2.13
C ASN A 416 33.21 4.97 2.68
N GLU A 417 32.31 5.79 2.13
CA GLU A 417 32.10 7.17 2.56
C GLU A 417 31.37 7.28 3.90
N HIS A 418 30.31 6.48 4.10
CA HIS A 418 29.35 6.68 5.19
C HIS A 418 29.22 5.50 6.16
N GLY A 419 29.77 4.33 5.86
CA GLY A 419 29.59 3.13 6.69
C GLY A 419 30.06 3.30 8.15
N GLN A 420 31.11 4.09 8.37
CA GLN A 420 31.65 4.41 9.70
C GLN A 420 30.73 5.32 10.54
N GLU A 421 29.72 5.95 9.95
CA GLU A 421 28.74 6.76 10.70
C GLU A 421 27.71 5.88 11.43
N TYR A 422 27.43 4.70 10.89
CA TYR A 422 26.47 3.75 11.43
C TYR A 422 27.03 2.99 12.65
N ARG A 423 26.21 2.16 13.30
CA ARG A 423 26.62 1.29 14.42
C ARG A 423 27.47 0.11 13.94
N SER A 424 27.09 -0.47 12.80
CA SER A 424 27.79 -1.53 12.09
C SER A 424 27.21 -1.65 10.68
N VAL A 425 27.99 -2.12 9.72
CA VAL A 425 27.54 -2.43 8.36
C VAL A 425 27.98 -3.84 8.01
N LYS A 426 27.08 -4.63 7.41
CA LYS A 426 27.40 -5.89 6.73
C LYS A 426 26.88 -5.82 5.31
N VAL A 427 27.73 -6.13 4.34
CA VAL A 427 27.37 -6.25 2.93
C VAL A 427 27.41 -7.74 2.55
N VAL A 428 26.52 -8.15 1.65
CA VAL A 428 26.54 -9.42 0.92
C VAL A 428 26.39 -9.03 -0.55
N GLY A 429 27.38 -9.38 -1.36
CA GLY A 429 27.51 -8.94 -2.75
C GLY A 429 27.08 -10.00 -3.78
N PRO A 430 27.13 -9.67 -5.09
CA PRO A 430 26.74 -10.61 -6.15
C PRO A 430 27.59 -11.90 -6.16
N ASP A 431 28.87 -11.77 -5.81
CA ASP A 431 29.85 -12.86 -5.71
C ASP A 431 29.55 -13.87 -4.58
N ASP A 432 28.78 -13.48 -3.56
CA ASP A 432 28.36 -14.41 -2.51
C ASP A 432 27.29 -15.41 -3.00
N HIS A 433 26.71 -15.16 -4.19
CA HIS A 433 25.70 -16.00 -4.86
C HIS A 433 24.48 -16.34 -3.97
N VAL A 434 24.07 -15.38 -3.13
CA VAL A 434 22.92 -15.51 -2.25
C VAL A 434 21.63 -15.13 -3.00
N GLU A 435 20.65 -16.02 -2.97
CA GLU A 435 19.33 -15.79 -3.57
C GLU A 435 18.48 -14.83 -2.72
N ASN A 436 17.47 -14.20 -3.34
CA ASN A 436 16.66 -13.13 -2.72
C ASN A 436 16.06 -13.57 -1.36
N ALA A 437 15.42 -14.74 -1.34
CA ALA A 437 14.81 -15.29 -0.13
C ALA A 437 15.85 -15.61 0.97
N ASP A 438 17.03 -16.12 0.60
CA ASP A 438 18.11 -16.40 1.55
C ASP A 438 18.73 -15.11 2.10
N GLY A 439 18.95 -14.09 1.26
CA GLY A 439 19.41 -12.77 1.69
C GLY A 439 18.43 -12.11 2.67
N ARG A 440 17.12 -12.20 2.40
CA ARG A 440 16.08 -11.70 3.31
C ARG A 440 15.99 -12.50 4.61
N ASN A 441 16.10 -13.83 4.56
CA ASN A 441 16.24 -14.68 5.74
C ASN A 441 17.47 -14.23 6.56
N MET A 442 18.66 -14.08 5.95
CA MET A 442 19.89 -13.63 6.61
C MET A 442 19.72 -12.27 7.31
N GLY A 443 19.10 -11.28 6.67
CA GLY A 443 18.82 -9.98 7.27
C GLY A 443 17.91 -10.07 8.50
N MET A 444 16.82 -10.84 8.41
CA MET A 444 15.90 -11.09 9.51
C MET A 444 16.56 -11.89 10.66
N ASP A 445 17.41 -12.86 10.33
CA ASP A 445 18.16 -13.70 11.26
C ASP A 445 19.20 -12.91 12.06
N LEU A 446 19.90 -11.96 11.44
CA LEU A 446 20.85 -11.07 12.14
C LEU A 446 20.17 -10.31 13.28
N CYS A 447 18.97 -9.74 13.04
CA CYS A 447 18.20 -9.10 14.11
C CYS A 447 17.61 -10.12 15.10
N ARG A 448 17.25 -11.33 14.66
CA ARG A 448 16.78 -12.40 15.58
C ARG A 448 17.89 -12.77 16.57
N GLN A 449 19.12 -12.92 16.09
CA GLN A 449 20.28 -13.37 16.86
C GLN A 449 20.88 -12.27 17.76
N ASP A 450 20.83 -11.00 17.36
CA ASP A 450 21.26 -9.87 18.21
C ASP A 450 20.18 -9.49 19.24
N PRO A 451 20.37 -9.73 20.56
CA PRO A 451 19.41 -9.36 21.58
C PRO A 451 19.25 -7.83 21.73
N VAL A 452 20.23 -7.04 21.27
CA VAL A 452 20.19 -5.56 21.27
C VAL A 452 19.30 -5.05 20.13
N CYS A 453 19.09 -5.81 19.05
CA CYS A 453 18.21 -5.42 17.96
C CYS A 453 16.74 -5.43 18.43
N GLU A 454 16.16 -4.25 18.65
CA GLU A 454 14.75 -4.08 19.05
C GLU A 454 13.80 -4.13 17.86
N TYR A 455 14.25 -3.71 16.67
CA TYR A 455 13.46 -3.69 15.44
C TYR A 455 14.30 -4.04 14.21
N TYR A 456 13.69 -4.77 13.28
CA TYR A 456 14.20 -5.02 11.94
C TYR A 456 13.39 -4.21 10.93
N PHE A 457 14.04 -3.37 10.12
CA PHE A 457 13.40 -2.55 9.09
C PHE A 457 13.87 -3.02 7.71
N SER A 458 13.04 -3.76 7.01
CA SER A 458 13.30 -4.21 5.64
C SER A 458 12.93 -3.10 4.66
N MET A 459 13.78 -2.84 3.66
CA MET A 459 13.56 -1.84 2.63
C MET A 459 14.24 -2.22 1.30
N ASP A 460 13.45 -2.33 0.25
CA ASP A 460 13.91 -2.64 -1.10
C ASP A 460 14.36 -1.35 -1.82
N ALA A 461 15.34 -1.47 -2.71
CA ALA A 461 15.95 -0.33 -3.41
C ALA A 461 14.94 0.54 -4.20
N GLU A 462 13.84 -0.05 -4.68
CA GLU A 462 12.78 0.66 -5.44
C GLU A 462 11.94 1.62 -4.58
N VAL A 463 12.10 1.62 -3.25
CA VAL A 463 11.31 2.44 -2.34
C VAL A 463 11.90 3.85 -2.19
N VAL A 464 11.13 4.84 -2.64
CA VAL A 464 11.46 6.26 -2.50
C VAL A 464 10.85 6.79 -1.20
N LEU A 465 11.51 6.49 -0.07
CA LEU A 465 11.08 6.93 1.26
C LEU A 465 11.39 8.43 1.46
N LYS A 466 10.46 9.32 1.05
CA LYS A 466 10.64 10.79 1.13
C LYS A 466 10.46 11.36 2.54
N ASN A 467 9.73 10.68 3.42
CA ASN A 467 9.48 11.15 4.79
C ASN A 467 10.65 10.76 5.72
N PRO A 468 11.48 11.71 6.21
CA PRO A 468 12.66 11.38 7.01
C PRO A 468 12.31 10.87 8.41
N ASP A 469 11.09 11.11 8.90
CA ASP A 469 10.62 10.65 10.21
C ASP A 469 9.95 9.26 10.16
N ALA A 470 9.86 8.64 8.97
CA ALA A 470 9.14 7.38 8.73
C ALA A 470 9.49 6.26 9.73
N LEU A 471 10.78 6.05 10.00
CA LEU A 471 11.23 5.01 10.94
C LEU A 471 10.73 5.27 12.38
N ARG A 472 10.74 6.53 12.84
CA ARG A 472 10.18 6.90 14.17
C ARG A 472 8.69 6.59 14.21
N ILE A 473 7.94 7.06 13.21
CA ILE A 473 6.48 6.89 13.13
C ILE A 473 6.08 5.41 13.18
N LEU A 474 6.81 4.54 12.47
CA LEU A 474 6.54 3.09 12.47
C LEU A 474 6.86 2.43 13.83
N ILE A 475 7.95 2.84 14.49
CA ILE A 475 8.28 2.38 15.86
C ILE A 475 7.23 2.83 16.87
N GLU A 476 6.79 4.09 16.79
CA GLU A 476 5.79 4.69 17.67
C GLU A 476 4.44 3.97 17.60
N GLN A 477 4.05 3.47 16.42
CA GLN A 477 2.83 2.66 16.22
C GLN A 477 2.84 1.33 17.01
N ASN A 478 4.00 0.86 17.49
CA ASN A 478 4.13 -0.26 18.44
C ASN A 478 3.38 -1.54 18.01
N LYS A 479 3.44 -1.90 16.73
CA LYS A 479 2.90 -3.15 16.18
C LYS A 479 3.98 -4.22 16.06
N PHE A 480 3.57 -5.47 15.86
CA PHE A 480 4.51 -6.58 15.65
C PHE A 480 5.12 -6.55 14.25
N VAL A 481 4.29 -6.29 13.23
CA VAL A 481 4.70 -6.02 11.85
C VAL A 481 3.90 -4.84 11.30
N ILE A 482 4.56 -3.84 10.71
CA ILE A 482 3.91 -2.67 10.11
C ILE A 482 4.66 -2.13 8.89
N ALA A 483 3.95 -1.90 7.79
CA ALA A 483 4.43 -1.21 6.60
C ALA A 483 3.93 0.25 6.54
N PRO A 484 4.75 1.22 6.11
CA PRO A 484 4.23 2.47 5.58
C PRO A 484 3.60 2.20 4.21
N LEU A 485 2.47 2.85 3.90
CA LEU A 485 1.91 2.80 2.55
C LEU A 485 2.80 3.58 1.59
N VAL A 486 3.29 2.90 0.55
CA VAL A 486 3.93 3.50 -0.62
C VAL A 486 3.30 2.93 -1.90
N SER A 487 3.12 3.79 -2.90
CA SER A 487 2.42 3.48 -4.16
C SER A 487 3.22 3.96 -5.35
N ARG A 488 3.06 3.34 -6.54
CA ARG A 488 3.56 3.93 -7.80
C ARG A 488 2.81 5.22 -8.11
N LEU A 489 3.54 6.29 -8.43
CA LEU A 489 2.95 7.60 -8.72
C LEU A 489 1.94 7.53 -9.87
N GLY A 490 0.78 8.16 -9.70
CA GLY A 490 -0.32 8.15 -10.67
C GLY A 490 -1.02 6.80 -10.89
N LYS A 491 -0.58 5.71 -10.24
CA LYS A 491 -1.13 4.35 -10.38
C LYS A 491 -1.79 3.90 -9.06
N LEU A 492 -2.52 2.78 -9.12
CA LEU A 492 -3.12 2.14 -7.94
C LEU A 492 -2.27 0.98 -7.38
N TRP A 493 -1.13 0.66 -7.99
CA TRP A 493 -0.24 -0.39 -7.50
C TRP A 493 0.55 0.12 -6.29
N SER A 494 0.59 -0.66 -5.21
CA SER A 494 1.16 -0.28 -3.91
C SER A 494 1.69 -1.49 -3.17
N ASN A 495 2.48 -1.26 -2.12
CA ASN A 495 3.18 -2.30 -1.34
C ASN A 495 2.29 -3.12 -0.38
N PHE A 496 0.99 -3.25 -0.66
CA PHE A 496 0.09 -4.10 0.11
C PHE A 496 -1.04 -4.66 -0.77
N TRP A 497 -1.63 -5.79 -0.37
CA TRP A 497 -2.89 -6.27 -0.95
C TRP A 497 -3.97 -6.30 0.12
N GLY A 498 -5.17 -5.82 -0.20
CA GLY A 498 -6.30 -5.82 0.73
C GLY A 498 -7.03 -7.16 0.85
N ALA A 499 -6.91 -8.04 -0.14
CA ALA A 499 -7.54 -9.37 -0.15
C ALA A 499 -6.65 -10.40 -0.85
N LEU A 500 -6.97 -11.69 -0.67
CA LEU A 500 -6.39 -12.81 -1.43
C LEU A 500 -7.47 -13.53 -2.22
N SER A 501 -7.08 -14.14 -3.34
CA SER A 501 -7.88 -15.13 -4.06
C SER A 501 -7.95 -16.46 -3.27
N ALA A 502 -8.78 -17.39 -3.72
CA ALA A 502 -8.86 -18.73 -3.13
C ALA A 502 -7.52 -19.49 -3.20
N ASP A 503 -6.69 -19.19 -4.21
CA ASP A 503 -5.37 -19.77 -4.43
C ASP A 503 -4.24 -19.04 -3.66
N GLY A 504 -4.59 -18.00 -2.88
CA GLY A 504 -3.64 -17.22 -2.07
C GLY A 504 -2.92 -16.07 -2.80
N TYR A 505 -3.25 -15.82 -4.07
CA TYR A 505 -2.70 -14.73 -4.89
C TYR A 505 -3.48 -13.41 -4.70
N TYR A 506 -3.02 -12.34 -5.35
CA TYR A 506 -3.64 -11.01 -5.30
C TYR A 506 -5.16 -11.04 -5.59
N ALA A 507 -5.93 -10.40 -4.70
CA ALA A 507 -7.27 -9.95 -4.98
C ALA A 507 -7.48 -8.51 -4.48
N ARG A 508 -8.33 -7.75 -5.16
CA ARG A 508 -8.69 -6.39 -4.74
C ARG A 508 -9.78 -6.45 -3.67
N SER A 509 -9.55 -5.86 -2.49
CA SER A 509 -10.61 -5.63 -1.50
C SER A 509 -11.51 -4.45 -1.90
N GLU A 510 -12.72 -4.41 -1.33
CA GLU A 510 -13.71 -3.34 -1.59
C GLU A 510 -13.18 -1.94 -1.25
N ASP A 511 -12.29 -1.83 -0.26
CA ASP A 511 -11.74 -0.59 0.27
C ASP A 511 -10.34 -0.23 -0.26
N TYR A 512 -9.69 -1.11 -1.03
CA TYR A 512 -8.32 -0.93 -1.51
C TYR A 512 -8.07 0.43 -2.16
N VAL A 513 -8.95 0.84 -3.08
CA VAL A 513 -8.83 2.10 -3.82
C VAL A 513 -9.02 3.31 -2.91
N ASP A 514 -9.86 3.18 -1.87
CA ASP A 514 -10.10 4.25 -0.91
C ASP A 514 -8.89 4.43 0.03
N ILE A 515 -8.22 3.34 0.41
CA ILE A 515 -6.99 3.36 1.22
C ILE A 515 -5.82 3.94 0.41
N VAL A 516 -5.58 3.45 -0.81
CA VAL A 516 -4.49 3.91 -1.69
C VAL A 516 -4.59 5.40 -2.02
N GLN A 517 -5.81 5.91 -2.24
CA GLN A 517 -6.04 7.32 -2.56
C GLN A 517 -6.17 8.24 -1.32
N GLY A 518 -5.98 7.72 -0.10
CA GLY A 518 -6.14 8.51 1.13
C GLY A 518 -7.57 8.97 1.40
N ARG A 519 -8.58 8.36 0.77
CA ARG A 519 -10.01 8.60 1.07
C ARG A 519 -10.44 7.91 2.37
N ARG A 520 -9.74 6.83 2.76
CA ARG A 520 -9.79 6.24 4.11
C ARG A 520 -8.39 6.23 4.69
N ILE A 521 -8.15 7.05 5.72
CA ILE A 521 -6.86 7.16 6.40
C ILE A 521 -6.90 6.40 7.74
N GLY A 522 -5.85 5.63 8.03
CA GLY A 522 -5.74 4.85 9.26
C GLY A 522 -4.62 3.82 9.29
N LEU A 523 -4.90 2.73 10.02
CA LEU A 523 -4.03 1.58 10.24
C LEU A 523 -4.86 0.32 9.93
N TRP A 524 -4.40 -0.46 8.98
CA TRP A 524 -5.19 -1.51 8.34
C TRP A 524 -4.51 -2.86 8.52
N ASN A 525 -5.20 -3.83 9.10
CA ASN A 525 -4.78 -5.23 9.11
C ASN A 525 -5.07 -5.83 7.73
N VAL A 526 -4.03 -6.24 7.01
CA VAL A 526 -4.07 -6.65 5.60
C VAL A 526 -3.40 -8.02 5.41
N PRO A 527 -3.76 -8.80 4.38
CA PRO A 527 -3.14 -10.11 4.15
C PRO A 527 -1.72 -10.07 3.57
N TYR A 528 -1.27 -8.98 2.94
CA TYR A 528 0.03 -8.93 2.27
C TYR A 528 0.63 -7.53 2.38
N ILE A 529 1.94 -7.46 2.62
CA ILE A 529 2.78 -6.27 2.56
C ILE A 529 4.11 -6.64 1.87
N SER A 530 4.74 -5.69 1.18
CA SER A 530 6.03 -5.88 0.50
C SER A 530 6.91 -4.63 0.60
N SER A 531 8.09 -4.67 0.00
CA SER A 531 8.98 -3.55 -0.34
C SER A 531 9.55 -2.70 0.82
N VAL A 532 8.77 -2.38 1.85
CA VAL A 532 9.22 -1.68 3.05
C VAL A 532 8.34 -2.03 4.26
N TYR A 533 8.94 -2.52 5.34
CA TYR A 533 8.22 -2.91 6.56
C TYR A 533 9.13 -3.01 7.79
N LEU A 534 8.55 -2.72 8.95
CA LEU A 534 9.17 -2.81 10.27
C LEU A 534 8.63 -4.03 11.02
N ILE A 535 9.52 -4.87 11.54
CA ILE A 535 9.23 -6.01 12.41
C ILE A 535 9.82 -5.77 13.80
N LYS A 536 9.06 -6.07 14.85
CA LYS A 536 9.54 -5.97 16.24
C LYS A 536 10.43 -7.16 16.60
N GLY A 537 11.70 -6.91 16.94
CA GLY A 537 12.72 -7.94 17.19
C GLY A 537 12.36 -8.92 18.32
N SER A 538 11.58 -8.49 19.31
CA SER A 538 11.07 -9.40 20.35
C SER A 538 10.21 -10.54 19.76
N ILE A 539 9.49 -10.29 18.67
CA ILE A 539 8.60 -11.25 18.02
C ILE A 539 9.39 -12.25 17.16
N LEU A 540 10.49 -11.80 16.52
CA LEU A 540 11.49 -12.67 15.88
C LEU A 540 12.00 -13.75 16.84
N ARG A 541 12.23 -13.38 18.11
CA ARG A 541 12.78 -14.27 19.14
C ARG A 541 11.75 -15.12 19.88
N SER A 542 10.47 -14.73 19.92
CA SER A 542 9.46 -15.37 20.79
C SER A 542 8.31 -16.10 20.08
N GLN A 543 7.93 -15.67 18.88
CA GLN A 543 6.77 -16.21 18.13
C GLN A 543 7.13 -16.62 16.70
N LEU A 544 8.21 -16.08 16.14
CA LEU A 544 8.70 -16.36 14.79
C LEU A 544 10.04 -17.12 14.86
N THR A 545 10.03 -18.23 15.59
CA THR A 545 11.23 -19.00 15.96
C THR A 545 11.80 -19.89 14.85
N GLN A 546 11.03 -20.17 13.80
CA GLN A 546 11.59 -20.74 12.56
C GLN A 546 12.53 -19.71 11.91
N THR A 547 13.59 -20.19 11.25
CA THR A 547 14.54 -19.32 10.56
C THR A 547 13.99 -18.90 9.19
N ASP A 548 13.58 -19.88 8.39
CA ASP A 548 13.03 -19.64 7.05
C ASP A 548 11.61 -19.05 7.10
N PHE A 549 11.49 -17.82 6.61
CA PHE A 549 10.21 -17.16 6.34
C PHE A 549 10.01 -16.83 4.87
N PHE A 550 11.06 -16.73 4.06
CA PHE A 550 10.99 -16.28 2.68
C PHE A 550 10.85 -17.40 1.64
N HIS A 551 10.86 -18.68 2.03
CA HIS A 551 10.41 -19.78 1.16
C HIS A 551 9.05 -20.35 1.53
N SER A 552 8.22 -20.65 0.51
CA SER A 552 6.99 -21.42 0.66
C SER A 552 6.52 -22.02 -0.68
N GLY A 553 7.01 -23.22 -1.01
CA GLY A 553 6.55 -23.99 -2.16
C GLY A 553 6.91 -23.36 -3.51
N LYS A 554 5.98 -22.62 -4.12
CA LYS A 554 6.16 -21.90 -5.40
C LYS A 554 5.85 -20.40 -5.29
N LEU A 555 5.65 -19.89 -4.08
CA LEU A 555 5.43 -18.47 -3.85
C LEU A 555 6.76 -17.70 -4.00
N ASP A 556 6.70 -16.46 -4.46
CA ASP A 556 7.83 -15.54 -4.35
C ASP A 556 8.14 -15.20 -2.88
N ALA A 557 9.30 -14.56 -2.65
CA ALA A 557 9.82 -14.30 -1.31
C ALA A 557 8.85 -13.50 -0.43
N ASP A 558 8.20 -12.46 -0.96
CA ASP A 558 7.29 -11.60 -0.19
C ASP A 558 5.93 -12.28 0.04
N MET A 559 5.43 -13.05 -0.94
CA MET A 559 4.24 -13.89 -0.75
C MET A 559 4.48 -14.99 0.29
N ALA A 560 5.65 -15.63 0.27
CA ALA A 560 6.07 -16.64 1.23
C ALA A 560 6.20 -16.03 2.64
N PHE A 561 6.88 -14.90 2.79
CA PHE A 561 6.96 -14.14 4.04
C PHE A 561 5.58 -13.85 4.60
N CYS A 562 4.71 -13.23 3.81
CA CYS A 562 3.36 -12.90 4.26
C CYS A 562 2.55 -14.17 4.60
N HIS A 563 2.69 -15.26 3.86
CA HIS A 563 2.03 -16.53 4.18
C HIS A 563 2.50 -17.12 5.51
N ASN A 564 3.82 -17.25 5.67
CA ASN A 564 4.45 -17.85 6.83
C ASN A 564 4.18 -17.03 8.12
N ILE A 565 4.20 -15.68 8.04
CA ILE A 565 3.81 -14.80 9.17
C ILE A 565 2.32 -14.99 9.55
N ARG A 566 1.42 -15.08 8.57
CA ARG A 566 -0.02 -15.32 8.83
C ARG A 566 -0.29 -16.69 9.43
N GLU A 567 0.49 -17.71 9.07
CA GLU A 567 0.39 -19.02 9.71
C GLU A 567 0.79 -19.00 11.20
N GLN A 568 1.66 -18.09 11.62
CA GLN A 568 1.94 -17.86 13.05
C GLN A 568 0.87 -17.01 13.75
N GLY A 569 -0.18 -16.56 13.04
CA GLY A 569 -1.29 -15.79 13.62
C GLY A 569 -0.97 -14.34 13.94
N ILE A 570 0.16 -13.82 13.45
CA ILE A 570 0.57 -12.42 13.55
C ILE A 570 -0.18 -11.59 12.50
N PHE A 571 -0.53 -10.35 12.85
CA PHE A 571 -1.14 -9.42 11.91
C PHE A 571 -0.09 -8.61 11.16
N LEU A 572 -0.32 -8.45 9.86
CA LEU A 572 0.44 -7.54 9.00
C LEU A 572 -0.35 -6.23 8.92
N PHE A 573 0.22 -5.14 9.42
CA PHE A 573 -0.40 -3.83 9.33
C PHE A 573 0.19 -2.99 8.20
N VAL A 574 -0.64 -2.19 7.54
CA VAL A 574 -0.19 -1.06 6.72
C VAL A 574 -0.78 0.24 7.26
N THR A 575 -0.01 1.33 7.28
CA THR A 575 -0.51 2.65 7.67
C THR A 575 -0.36 3.69 6.58
N ASN A 576 -1.42 4.47 6.36
CA ASN A 576 -1.47 5.58 5.42
C ASN A 576 -1.79 6.92 6.13
N GLN A 577 -1.49 7.00 7.43
CA GLN A 577 -1.70 8.20 8.25
C GLN A 577 -0.84 9.40 7.85
N GLN A 578 0.27 9.16 7.17
CA GLN A 578 1.12 10.17 6.58
C GLN A 578 1.48 9.78 5.14
N GLN A 579 1.95 10.74 4.36
CA GLN A 579 2.67 10.45 3.13
C GLN A 579 4.10 10.03 3.51
N PHE A 580 4.47 8.80 3.18
CA PHE A 580 5.79 8.25 3.46
C PHE A 580 6.73 8.33 2.26
N GLY A 581 6.19 8.13 1.05
CA GLY A 581 6.98 8.01 -0.15
C GLY A 581 6.20 7.36 -1.29
N HIS A 582 6.92 6.87 -2.28
CA HIS A 582 6.37 6.16 -3.44
C HIS A 582 7.30 5.00 -3.84
N ILE A 583 6.91 4.23 -4.85
CA ILE A 583 7.71 3.13 -5.40
C ILE A 583 8.05 3.45 -6.85
N LEU A 584 9.29 3.17 -7.26
CA LEU A 584 9.75 3.31 -8.64
C LEU A 584 9.05 2.32 -9.60
N SER A 585 9.16 2.62 -10.89
CA SER A 585 8.81 1.75 -12.00
C SER A 585 10.09 1.17 -12.59
N LEU A 586 10.29 -0.14 -12.42
CA LEU A 586 11.47 -0.86 -12.91
C LEU A 586 11.27 -1.49 -14.30
N GLU A 587 10.02 -1.49 -14.80
CA GLU A 587 9.55 -2.20 -16.01
C GLU A 587 10.36 -1.95 -17.31
N THR A 588 11.15 -0.87 -17.35
CA THR A 588 11.88 -0.40 -18.54
C THR A 588 13.29 0.11 -18.20
N TYR A 589 13.81 -0.19 -17.00
CA TYR A 589 15.19 0.18 -16.68
C TYR A 589 16.16 -0.72 -17.44
N GLN A 590 17.17 -0.10 -18.04
CA GLN A 590 18.23 -0.77 -18.80
C GLN A 590 19.57 -0.38 -18.17
N THR A 591 20.60 -1.21 -18.37
CA THR A 591 21.96 -1.02 -17.84
C THR A 591 22.98 -0.88 -18.98
N SER A 592 22.54 -0.39 -20.15
CA SER A 592 23.33 -0.27 -21.38
C SER A 592 24.07 1.06 -21.53
N HIS A 593 23.83 2.00 -20.61
CA HIS A 593 24.36 3.37 -20.60
C HIS A 593 25.31 3.55 -19.42
N LEU A 594 26.22 4.52 -19.51
CA LEU A 594 27.06 4.92 -18.37
C LEU A 594 26.18 5.52 -17.26
N HIS A 595 25.18 6.34 -17.65
CA HIS A 595 24.25 7.00 -16.74
C HIS A 595 22.79 6.66 -17.09
N ASN A 596 22.41 5.41 -16.85
CA ASN A 596 21.07 4.85 -17.16
C ASN A 596 19.88 5.65 -16.59
N ASP A 597 20.07 6.35 -15.46
CA ASP A 597 19.07 7.24 -14.86
C ASP A 597 18.61 8.35 -15.83
N LEU A 598 19.46 8.81 -16.76
CA LEU A 598 19.11 9.86 -17.73
C LEU A 598 17.88 9.47 -18.57
N TRP A 599 17.73 8.18 -18.91
CA TRP A 599 16.61 7.67 -19.71
C TRP A 599 15.30 7.48 -18.91
N GLN A 600 15.30 7.74 -17.60
CA GLN A 600 14.15 7.44 -16.73
C GLN A 600 13.04 8.50 -16.71
N ILE A 601 13.15 9.56 -17.53
CA ILE A 601 12.15 10.64 -17.61
C ILE A 601 10.74 10.15 -17.94
N PHE A 602 10.59 9.05 -18.69
CA PHE A 602 9.27 8.46 -18.98
C PHE A 602 8.70 7.65 -17.81
N SER A 603 9.51 6.80 -17.20
CA SER A 603 9.08 5.78 -16.23
C SER A 603 8.94 6.32 -14.82
N ASN A 604 9.81 7.26 -14.45
CA ASN A 604 9.98 7.80 -13.10
C ASN A 604 10.15 9.34 -13.14
N PRO A 605 9.18 10.09 -13.70
CA PRO A 605 9.36 11.51 -14.04
C PRO A 605 9.65 12.42 -12.84
N GLU A 606 9.03 12.19 -11.68
CA GLU A 606 9.26 13.04 -10.49
C GLU A 606 10.64 12.79 -9.85
N ASP A 607 11.17 11.57 -9.94
CA ASP A 607 12.51 11.22 -9.43
C ASP A 607 13.61 11.68 -10.39
N TRP A 608 13.37 11.53 -11.70
CA TRP A 608 14.21 12.11 -12.76
C TRP A 608 14.31 13.62 -12.60
N LYS A 609 13.18 14.30 -12.38
CA LYS A 609 13.11 15.74 -12.10
C LYS A 609 13.84 16.12 -10.82
N GLU A 610 13.72 15.35 -9.74
CA GLU A 610 14.44 15.60 -8.48
C GLU A 610 15.96 15.47 -8.64
N LYS A 611 16.45 14.55 -9.49
CA LYS A 611 17.88 14.38 -9.78
C LYS A 611 18.40 15.44 -10.77
N TYR A 612 17.65 15.74 -11.84
CA TYR A 612 18.19 16.41 -13.02
C TYR A 612 17.67 17.82 -13.30
N ILE A 613 16.48 18.18 -12.85
CA ILE A 613 15.95 19.54 -13.05
C ILE A 613 16.39 20.44 -11.89
N HIS A 614 16.92 21.61 -12.22
CA HIS A 614 17.43 22.54 -11.22
C HIS A 614 16.32 22.90 -10.21
N GLU A 615 16.62 22.79 -8.91
CA GLU A 615 15.70 23.14 -7.81
C GLU A 615 14.94 24.48 -8.01
N ASN A 616 15.61 25.48 -8.60
CA ASN A 616 15.08 26.82 -8.83
C ASN A 616 14.26 26.96 -10.13
N TYR A 617 14.16 25.93 -10.99
CA TYR A 617 13.33 25.95 -12.20
C TYR A 617 11.87 26.30 -11.89
N THR A 618 11.31 25.77 -10.79
CA THR A 618 9.93 26.09 -10.38
C THR A 618 9.75 27.56 -9.96
N ALA A 619 10.83 28.24 -9.58
CA ALA A 619 10.84 29.69 -9.36
C ALA A 619 10.98 30.44 -10.70
N ALA A 620 11.85 29.96 -11.60
CA ALA A 620 12.02 30.48 -12.97
C ALA A 620 10.70 30.51 -13.76
N LEU A 621 9.95 29.40 -13.75
CA LEU A 621 8.63 29.30 -14.39
C LEU A 621 7.60 30.29 -13.79
N LYS A 622 7.80 30.74 -12.55
CA LYS A 622 6.99 31.79 -11.89
C LYS A 622 7.53 33.21 -12.14
N GLY A 623 8.54 33.37 -13.02
CA GLY A 623 9.17 34.64 -13.36
C GLY A 623 10.20 35.15 -12.34
N LYS A 624 10.68 34.31 -11.41
CA LYS A 624 11.74 34.65 -10.45
C LYS A 624 13.03 33.95 -10.85
N LEU A 625 14.19 34.61 -10.79
CA LEU A 625 15.46 34.04 -11.26
C LEU A 625 15.49 33.79 -12.79
N VAL A 626 14.68 34.53 -13.55
CA VAL A 626 14.87 34.72 -14.99
C VAL A 626 15.53 36.09 -15.18
N GLU A 627 16.61 36.12 -15.93
CA GLU A 627 17.33 37.33 -16.32
C GLU A 627 17.19 37.59 -17.83
N THR A 628 17.42 38.83 -18.25
CA THR A 628 17.41 39.23 -19.66
C THR A 628 18.75 39.91 -19.98
N PRO A 629 19.86 39.16 -20.08
CA PRO A 629 21.22 39.72 -20.26
C PRO A 629 21.41 40.53 -21.55
N CYS A 630 20.63 40.23 -22.60
CA CYS A 630 20.56 41.00 -23.84
C CYS A 630 19.08 41.17 -24.24
N PRO A 631 18.72 42.17 -25.09
CA PRO A 631 17.35 42.33 -25.57
C PRO A 631 16.81 41.04 -26.18
N ASP A 632 15.64 40.59 -25.75
CA ASP A 632 14.98 39.32 -26.14
C ASP A 632 15.86 38.05 -26.01
N VAL A 633 16.87 38.09 -25.15
CA VAL A 633 17.64 36.91 -24.73
C VAL A 633 17.37 36.66 -23.25
N TYR A 634 16.62 35.60 -22.95
CA TYR A 634 16.32 35.19 -21.58
C TYR A 634 17.38 34.21 -21.06
N TRP A 635 17.58 34.20 -19.74
CA TRP A 635 18.56 33.33 -19.08
C TRP A 635 18.00 32.81 -17.75
N PHE A 636 17.91 31.48 -17.58
CA PHE A 636 17.27 30.88 -16.41
C PHE A 636 17.88 29.50 -16.04
N PRO A 637 17.76 29.06 -14.77
CA PRO A 637 18.20 27.74 -14.33
C PRO A 637 17.29 26.63 -14.88
N ILE A 638 17.87 25.53 -15.37
CA ILE A 638 17.14 24.39 -15.95
C ILE A 638 17.64 23.03 -15.47
N PHE A 639 18.96 22.82 -15.41
CA PHE A 639 19.59 21.54 -15.05
C PHE A 639 20.38 21.63 -13.73
N THR A 640 20.43 20.52 -12.99
CA THR A 640 21.34 20.34 -11.86
C THR A 640 22.79 20.14 -12.35
N ASP A 641 23.76 20.27 -11.44
CA ASP A 641 25.15 19.94 -11.79
C ASP A 641 25.28 18.49 -12.30
N ALA A 642 24.59 17.54 -11.66
CA ALA A 642 24.58 16.12 -12.04
C ALA A 642 23.99 15.87 -13.43
N ALA A 643 22.92 16.57 -13.83
CA ALA A 643 22.39 16.48 -15.20
C ALA A 643 23.41 16.93 -16.25
N CYS A 644 24.21 17.94 -15.92
CA CYS A 644 25.22 18.45 -16.82
C CYS A 644 26.46 17.55 -16.87
N ASP A 645 26.92 17.03 -15.73
CA ASP A 645 28.07 16.11 -15.66
C ASP A 645 27.76 14.78 -16.36
N GLU A 646 26.67 14.11 -15.96
CA GLU A 646 26.29 12.81 -16.54
C GLU A 646 26.00 12.91 -18.05
N LEU A 647 25.48 14.04 -18.55
CA LEU A 647 25.30 14.25 -19.99
C LEU A 647 26.63 14.47 -20.74
N VAL A 648 27.60 15.17 -20.14
CA VAL A 648 28.93 15.34 -20.74
C VAL A 648 29.72 14.03 -20.72
N GLU A 649 29.64 13.29 -19.62
CA GLU A 649 30.29 11.99 -19.45
C GLU A 649 29.75 10.97 -20.48
N GLU A 650 28.45 10.92 -20.77
CA GLU A 650 27.93 10.05 -21.85
C GLU A 650 28.34 10.50 -23.26
N MET A 651 28.43 11.79 -23.53
CA MET A 651 28.88 12.28 -24.84
C MET A 651 30.36 11.93 -25.10
N GLU A 652 31.21 12.04 -24.07
CA GLU A 652 32.62 11.61 -24.20
C GLU A 652 32.78 10.08 -24.18
N ASN A 653 31.93 9.34 -23.46
CA ASN A 653 31.87 7.87 -23.51
C ASN A 653 31.49 7.35 -24.91
N PHE A 654 30.53 8.00 -25.58
CA PHE A 654 30.21 7.70 -26.98
C PHE A 654 31.36 8.07 -27.93
N GLY A 655 32.05 9.18 -27.67
CA GLY A 655 33.35 9.55 -28.26
C GLY A 655 33.38 9.88 -29.77
N GLN A 656 32.32 9.59 -30.52
CA GLN A 656 32.24 9.79 -31.98
C GLN A 656 31.81 11.22 -32.35
N TRP A 657 32.58 12.21 -31.87
CA TRP A 657 32.40 13.64 -32.18
C TRP A 657 32.51 13.93 -33.69
N SER A 658 31.82 14.98 -34.15
CA SER A 658 31.94 15.47 -35.53
C SER A 658 33.36 15.98 -35.85
N LYS A 659 33.64 16.22 -37.14
CA LYS A 659 34.89 16.83 -37.62
C LYS A 659 34.81 18.36 -37.79
N GLY A 660 33.69 19.00 -37.45
CA GLY A 660 33.49 20.45 -37.61
C GLY A 660 33.52 20.92 -39.07
N GLY A 661 33.11 20.07 -40.02
CA GLY A 661 33.10 20.37 -41.45
C GLY A 661 31.69 20.35 -42.04
N ASN A 662 31.44 21.15 -43.09
CA ASN A 662 30.11 21.36 -43.67
C ASN A 662 29.41 20.12 -44.25
N THR A 663 30.06 18.95 -44.30
CA THR A 663 29.46 17.70 -44.76
C THR A 663 29.55 16.65 -43.67
N ASP A 664 28.41 16.24 -43.15
CA ASP A 664 28.32 15.21 -42.13
C ASP A 664 27.26 14.16 -42.50
N THR A 665 27.69 12.93 -42.73
CA THR A 665 26.82 11.81 -43.12
C THR A 665 25.98 11.25 -41.95
N ARG A 666 26.17 11.75 -40.72
CA ARG A 666 25.45 11.34 -39.51
C ARG A 666 24.12 12.10 -39.35
N ILE A 667 23.95 13.25 -40.02
CA ILE A 667 22.73 14.08 -39.99
C ILE A 667 21.87 13.91 -41.24
N LEU A 668 20.56 14.11 -41.11
CA LEU A 668 19.62 14.03 -42.22
C LEU A 668 19.90 15.17 -43.24
N GLY A 669 20.16 14.82 -44.50
CA GLY A 669 20.48 15.78 -45.56
C GLY A 669 21.98 16.00 -45.81
N GLY A 670 22.86 15.55 -44.92
CA GLY A 670 24.30 15.42 -45.18
C GLY A 670 25.13 16.71 -45.22
N TYR A 671 24.52 17.88 -45.00
CA TYR A 671 25.18 19.18 -45.12
C TYR A 671 24.79 20.12 -43.96
N GLU A 672 25.79 20.73 -43.35
CA GLU A 672 25.62 21.70 -42.28
C GLU A 672 26.15 23.08 -42.69
N ASN A 673 25.29 24.10 -42.58
CA ASN A 673 25.62 25.45 -43.04
C ASN A 673 26.71 26.11 -42.18
N VAL A 674 26.77 25.78 -40.88
CA VAL A 674 27.66 26.39 -39.89
C VAL A 674 28.13 25.29 -38.92
N PRO A 675 29.14 24.49 -39.30
CA PRO A 675 29.40 23.23 -38.63
C PRO A 675 30.02 23.38 -37.24
N THR A 676 29.62 22.49 -36.34
CA THR A 676 30.20 22.36 -34.99
C THR A 676 30.82 20.98 -34.74
N ILE A 677 31.76 20.87 -33.80
CA ILE A 677 32.22 19.59 -33.26
C ILE A 677 31.22 19.12 -32.19
N ASP A 678 30.42 18.13 -32.55
CA ASP A 678 29.22 17.76 -31.81
C ASP A 678 28.83 16.27 -31.89
N ILE A 679 27.87 15.93 -31.04
CA ILE A 679 27.11 14.68 -31.03
C ILE A 679 25.63 15.05 -30.88
N HIS A 680 24.79 14.52 -31.78
CA HIS A 680 23.33 14.68 -31.75
C HIS A 680 22.67 13.71 -30.77
N MET A 681 21.57 14.14 -30.14
CA MET A 681 20.85 13.33 -29.15
C MET A 681 20.35 12.00 -29.71
N ASN A 682 20.06 11.91 -31.01
CA ASN A 682 19.67 10.66 -31.66
C ASN A 682 20.82 9.65 -31.81
N GLN A 683 22.09 10.09 -31.90
CA GLN A 683 23.25 9.20 -32.03
C GLN A 683 23.51 8.36 -30.78
N ILE A 684 23.11 8.88 -29.61
CA ILE A 684 23.15 8.17 -28.32
C ILE A 684 21.78 7.60 -27.91
N ASN A 685 20.78 7.61 -28.80
CA ASN A 685 19.40 7.19 -28.51
C ASN A 685 18.70 7.97 -27.36
N PHE A 686 18.99 9.26 -27.21
CA PHE A 686 18.41 10.15 -26.18
C PHE A 686 17.40 11.18 -26.73
N GLU A 687 17.09 11.13 -28.02
CA GLU A 687 16.21 12.08 -28.72
C GLU A 687 14.78 12.15 -28.11
N ARG A 688 14.22 11.00 -27.71
CA ARG A 688 12.83 10.93 -27.18
C ARG A 688 12.74 11.51 -25.79
N GLU A 689 13.75 11.23 -24.98
CA GLU A 689 13.93 11.69 -23.61
C GLU A 689 14.17 13.20 -23.61
N TRP A 690 15.04 13.67 -24.50
CA TRP A 690 15.27 15.09 -24.75
C TRP A 690 13.98 15.80 -25.21
N TYR A 691 13.22 15.24 -26.15
CA TYR A 691 11.94 15.81 -26.58
C TYR A 691 10.93 15.91 -25.44
N LYS A 692 10.87 14.89 -24.57
CA LYS A 692 10.02 14.95 -23.36
C LYS A 692 10.50 16.06 -22.41
N PHE A 693 11.81 16.22 -22.21
CA PHE A 693 12.37 17.33 -21.44
C PHE A 693 11.98 18.69 -22.03
N LEU A 694 12.09 18.87 -23.35
CA LEU A 694 11.69 20.10 -24.03
C LEU A 694 10.21 20.42 -23.81
N LEU A 695 9.32 19.43 -23.97
CA LEU A 695 7.87 19.59 -23.78
C LEU A 695 7.48 19.89 -22.33
N GLU A 696 8.10 19.24 -21.34
CA GLU A 696 7.71 19.41 -19.93
C GLU A 696 8.36 20.62 -19.25
N TYR A 697 9.55 21.05 -19.71
CA TYR A 697 10.34 22.08 -19.01
C TYR A 697 10.70 23.31 -19.86
N ILE A 698 10.81 23.19 -21.18
CA ILE A 698 11.13 24.34 -22.06
C ILE A 698 9.86 24.98 -22.61
N ALA A 699 8.92 24.21 -23.16
CA ALA A 699 7.66 24.76 -23.68
C ALA A 699 6.92 25.67 -22.66
N PRO A 700 6.69 25.27 -21.39
CA PRO A 700 5.91 26.09 -20.46
C PRO A 700 6.58 27.41 -20.07
N ILE A 701 7.91 27.45 -20.03
CA ILE A 701 8.65 28.68 -19.73
C ILE A 701 8.82 29.57 -20.97
N THR A 702 8.92 28.99 -22.17
CA THR A 702 8.90 29.75 -23.44
C THR A 702 7.58 30.50 -23.60
N GLU A 703 6.42 29.82 -23.46
CA GLU A 703 5.10 30.47 -23.55
C GLU A 703 4.89 31.55 -22.46
N LYS A 704 5.58 31.39 -21.32
CA LYS A 704 5.55 32.36 -20.22
C LYS A 704 6.36 33.62 -20.48
N LEU A 705 7.51 33.47 -21.16
CA LEU A 705 8.47 34.55 -21.44
C LEU A 705 8.20 35.25 -22.79
N TYR A 706 7.50 34.58 -23.71
CA TYR A 706 6.97 35.16 -24.94
C TYR A 706 5.43 35.08 -24.97
N PRO A 707 4.69 35.92 -24.22
CA PRO A 707 3.23 35.87 -24.17
C PRO A 707 2.59 36.00 -25.55
N GLY A 708 1.79 35.00 -25.93
CA GLY A 708 1.14 34.91 -27.24
C GLY A 708 1.84 33.99 -28.23
N TYR A 709 3.06 33.54 -27.93
CA TYR A 709 3.68 32.39 -28.58
C TYR A 709 3.21 31.09 -27.91
N TYR A 710 2.99 30.04 -28.71
CA TYR A 710 2.61 28.71 -28.25
C TYR A 710 3.48 27.69 -29.00
N THR A 711 4.02 26.71 -28.28
CA THR A 711 5.06 25.83 -28.82
C THR A 711 4.80 24.36 -28.51
N LYS A 712 5.23 23.48 -29.42
CA LYS A 712 5.35 22.04 -29.19
C LYS A 712 6.81 21.59 -29.16
N THR A 713 7.75 22.55 -29.13
CA THR A 713 9.20 22.35 -29.14
C THR A 713 9.63 21.32 -30.18
N GLN A 714 9.10 21.42 -31.40
CA GLN A 714 9.51 20.54 -32.48
C GLN A 714 10.96 20.87 -32.84
N PHE A 715 11.79 19.85 -33.10
CA PHE A 715 13.18 20.06 -33.49
C PHE A 715 13.60 19.04 -34.53
N GLU A 716 14.52 19.45 -35.39
CA GLU A 716 15.29 18.55 -36.26
C GLU A 716 16.72 18.37 -35.72
N LEU A 717 17.23 19.37 -34.97
CA LEU A 717 18.60 19.41 -34.48
C LEU A 717 18.62 19.71 -32.97
N ALA A 718 19.01 18.69 -32.19
CA ALA A 718 19.39 18.80 -30.78
C ALA A 718 20.70 18.04 -30.56
N PHE A 719 21.69 18.71 -30.00
CA PHE A 719 23.08 18.24 -29.98
C PHE A 719 23.89 18.87 -28.85
N VAL A 720 24.98 18.22 -28.43
CA VAL A 720 25.99 18.77 -27.53
C VAL A 720 27.20 19.17 -28.35
N VAL A 721 27.63 20.43 -28.21
CA VAL A 721 28.82 20.99 -28.87
C VAL A 721 29.99 21.01 -27.88
N ARG A 722 31.18 20.68 -28.38
CA ARG A 722 32.45 20.77 -27.67
C ARG A 722 33.38 21.79 -28.33
N TYR A 723 33.77 22.82 -27.58
CA TYR A 723 34.79 23.78 -28.02
C TYR A 723 36.11 23.57 -27.28
N LYS A 724 37.22 23.54 -28.03
CA LYS A 724 38.59 23.50 -27.49
C LYS A 724 39.56 24.39 -28.31
N PRO A 725 40.64 24.91 -27.70
CA PRO A 725 41.66 25.70 -28.40
C PRO A 725 42.35 25.01 -29.58
N ASP A 726 42.50 23.68 -29.49
CA ASP A 726 43.23 22.81 -30.42
C ASP A 726 42.32 22.08 -31.42
N GLU A 727 41.00 22.14 -31.23
CA GLU A 727 39.98 21.61 -32.15
C GLU A 727 39.24 22.79 -32.81
N GLN A 728 37.97 23.02 -32.44
CA GLN A 728 37.19 24.18 -32.83
C GLN A 728 36.99 25.11 -31.61
N PRO A 729 37.65 26.27 -31.53
CA PRO A 729 37.56 27.14 -30.36
C PRO A 729 36.33 28.07 -30.37
N SER A 730 35.78 28.37 -31.54
CA SER A 730 34.79 29.43 -31.79
C SER A 730 33.81 29.06 -32.89
N LEU A 731 32.68 29.77 -32.96
CA LEU A 731 31.70 29.65 -34.02
C LEU A 731 31.46 31.00 -34.70
N MET A 732 31.54 31.03 -36.04
CA MET A 732 31.40 32.26 -36.83
C MET A 732 30.01 32.90 -36.68
N PRO A 733 29.85 34.21 -36.97
CA PRO A 733 28.54 34.87 -36.95
C PRO A 733 27.49 34.18 -37.84
N HIS A 734 26.35 33.79 -37.26
CA HIS A 734 25.28 33.07 -37.97
C HIS A 734 23.87 33.36 -37.41
N HIS A 735 22.88 32.78 -38.10
CA HIS A 735 21.50 32.61 -37.63
C HIS A 735 21.21 31.12 -37.50
N ASP A 736 20.37 30.77 -36.54
CA ASP A 736 19.91 29.40 -36.36
C ASP A 736 18.75 29.07 -37.33
N ALA A 737 18.65 27.80 -37.69
CA ALA A 737 17.50 27.28 -38.43
C ALA A 737 16.31 27.01 -37.49
N SER A 738 15.94 27.97 -36.66
CA SER A 738 14.89 27.85 -35.63
C SER A 738 13.98 29.08 -35.55
N THR A 739 12.78 28.92 -34.99
CA THR A 739 12.04 30.10 -34.48
C THR A 739 12.74 30.62 -33.23
N PHE A 740 13.08 29.73 -32.30
CA PHE A 740 13.89 30.04 -31.12
C PHE A 740 14.88 28.93 -30.80
N THR A 741 15.98 29.30 -30.16
CA THR A 741 17.06 28.40 -29.77
C THR A 741 17.19 28.40 -28.26
N ILE A 742 17.49 27.22 -27.70
CA ILE A 742 18.02 27.09 -26.34
C ILE A 742 19.50 26.71 -26.39
N ASN A 743 20.28 27.23 -25.44
CA ASN A 743 21.72 27.00 -25.32
C ASN A 743 22.07 26.86 -23.82
N ILE A 744 22.25 25.61 -23.38
CA ILE A 744 22.48 25.23 -21.98
C ILE A 744 23.98 25.05 -21.74
N ALA A 745 24.54 25.75 -20.75
CA ALA A 745 25.94 25.53 -20.37
C ALA A 745 26.08 24.28 -19.50
N LEU A 746 26.92 23.33 -19.92
CA LEU A 746 27.12 22.07 -19.21
C LEU A 746 28.33 22.07 -18.28
N ASN A 747 29.28 23.00 -18.44
CA ASN A 747 30.41 23.13 -17.55
C ASN A 747 30.78 24.60 -17.20
N ARG A 748 31.70 24.79 -16.26
CA ARG A 748 31.94 26.05 -15.55
C ARG A 748 33.11 26.84 -16.13
N VAL A 749 32.82 28.07 -16.55
CA VAL A 749 33.85 29.07 -16.90
C VAL A 749 34.79 29.35 -15.72
N GLY A 750 36.08 29.49 -15.99
CA GLY A 750 37.13 29.73 -14.99
C GLY A 750 37.56 28.50 -14.19
N ILE A 751 36.91 27.35 -14.37
CA ILE A 751 37.31 26.05 -13.79
C ILE A 751 37.64 25.07 -14.91
N ASP A 752 36.69 24.81 -15.80
CA ASP A 752 36.80 23.79 -16.83
C ASP A 752 37.30 24.37 -18.18
N TYR A 753 37.06 25.68 -18.40
CA TYR A 753 37.54 26.43 -19.56
C TYR A 753 37.75 27.93 -19.27
N GLU A 754 38.58 28.59 -20.08
CA GLU A 754 38.75 30.06 -20.08
C GLU A 754 38.33 30.65 -21.43
N GLY A 755 37.81 31.87 -21.43
CA GLY A 755 37.23 32.51 -22.62
C GLY A 755 35.81 32.01 -22.88
N GLY A 756 35.40 31.96 -24.15
CA GLY A 756 34.09 31.47 -24.55
C GLY A 756 32.95 32.48 -24.34
N GLY A 757 31.72 31.97 -24.42
CA GLY A 757 30.47 32.73 -24.34
C GLY A 757 29.70 32.79 -25.66
N CYS A 758 28.72 33.70 -25.72
CA CYS A 758 27.94 34.04 -26.91
C CYS A 758 27.83 35.56 -27.03
N ARG A 759 27.95 36.10 -28.25
CA ARG A 759 27.74 37.53 -28.54
C ARG A 759 26.66 37.71 -29.60
N PHE A 760 25.70 38.57 -29.32
CA PHE A 760 24.66 38.99 -30.27
C PHE A 760 25.08 40.29 -30.94
N LEU A 761 25.45 40.21 -32.22
CA LEU A 761 26.13 41.30 -32.94
C LEU A 761 25.23 42.54 -33.07
N ARG A 762 23.94 42.35 -33.42
CA ARG A 762 22.97 43.46 -33.57
C ARG A 762 22.76 44.31 -32.31
N TYR A 763 23.05 43.76 -31.13
CA TYR A 763 22.90 44.44 -29.85
C TYR A 763 24.25 44.80 -29.20
N ASN A 764 25.37 44.45 -29.84
CA ASN A 764 26.73 44.48 -29.28
C ASN A 764 26.81 43.93 -27.84
N CYS A 765 26.03 42.89 -27.55
CA CYS A 765 25.86 42.32 -26.22
C CYS A 765 26.56 40.96 -26.14
N SER A 766 27.17 40.62 -24.99
CA SER A 766 27.92 39.36 -24.82
C SER A 766 27.67 38.72 -23.46
N ILE A 767 27.25 37.45 -23.46
CA ILE A 767 27.27 36.60 -22.26
C ILE A 767 28.59 35.85 -22.25
N ARG A 768 29.57 36.36 -21.47
CA ARG A 768 30.94 35.81 -21.35
C ARG A 768 31.13 34.82 -20.19
N ALA A 769 30.21 34.80 -19.23
CA ALA A 769 30.27 33.89 -18.09
C ALA A 769 28.98 33.05 -17.98
N PRO A 770 28.77 32.07 -18.89
CA PRO A 770 27.67 31.12 -18.75
C PRO A 770 27.74 30.37 -17.40
N ARG A 771 26.58 30.15 -16.81
CA ARG A 771 26.40 29.43 -15.54
C ARG A 771 26.04 27.98 -15.87
N LYS A 772 26.78 27.01 -15.33
CA LYS A 772 26.48 25.58 -15.47
C LYS A 772 25.03 25.32 -15.04
N GLY A 773 24.30 24.51 -15.81
CA GLY A 773 22.89 24.21 -15.57
C GLY A 773 21.90 25.33 -15.91
N TRP A 774 22.37 26.48 -16.44
CA TRP A 774 21.49 27.55 -16.93
C TRP A 774 21.41 27.57 -18.46
N THR A 775 20.25 27.94 -18.98
CA THR A 775 19.96 28.02 -20.41
C THR A 775 19.71 29.44 -20.87
N LEU A 776 20.39 29.82 -21.96
CA LEU A 776 20.05 31.00 -22.76
C LEU A 776 18.93 30.63 -23.73
N MET A 777 17.93 31.49 -23.87
CA MET A 777 16.82 31.32 -24.81
C MET A 777 16.62 32.59 -25.63
N HIS A 778 16.71 32.50 -26.95
CA HIS A 778 16.60 33.63 -27.88
C HIS A 778 15.95 33.22 -29.21
N PRO A 779 15.38 34.15 -29.99
CA PRO A 779 14.99 33.90 -31.37
C PRO A 779 16.18 33.40 -32.22
N GLY A 780 15.96 32.50 -33.18
CA GLY A 780 17.04 32.00 -34.06
C GLY A 780 17.26 32.86 -35.31
N ARG A 781 16.15 33.24 -35.95
CA ARG A 781 16.13 33.96 -37.24
C ARG A 781 16.05 35.48 -37.10
N LEU A 782 16.47 36.17 -38.15
CA LEU A 782 16.33 37.61 -38.44
C LEU A 782 17.01 38.59 -37.45
N THR A 783 16.76 38.48 -36.15
CA THR A 783 17.08 39.52 -35.16
C THR A 783 18.29 39.19 -34.29
N HIS A 784 18.64 37.92 -34.12
CA HIS A 784 19.69 37.47 -33.20
C HIS A 784 20.88 36.85 -33.95
N TYR A 785 21.44 37.62 -34.89
CA TYR A 785 22.70 37.25 -35.55
C TYR A 785 23.82 37.25 -34.51
N HIS A 786 24.44 36.09 -34.29
CA HIS A 786 25.28 35.85 -33.12
C HIS A 786 26.52 34.99 -33.42
N GLU A 787 27.55 35.11 -32.57
CA GLU A 787 28.83 34.38 -32.69
C GLU A 787 29.18 33.64 -31.38
N GLY A 788 29.79 32.47 -31.53
CA GLY A 788 30.38 31.71 -30.43
C GLY A 788 31.79 32.23 -30.15
N LEU A 789 31.97 32.95 -29.05
CA LEU A 789 33.25 33.57 -28.70
C LEU A 789 34.36 32.50 -28.48
N PRO A 790 35.64 32.79 -28.80
CA PRO A 790 36.71 31.80 -28.69
C PRO A 790 36.95 31.29 -27.27
N THR A 791 36.95 29.97 -27.12
CA THR A 791 37.45 29.24 -25.95
C THR A 791 38.97 29.21 -26.03
N THR A 792 39.64 29.80 -25.03
CA THR A 792 41.09 30.05 -25.05
C THR A 792 41.91 29.01 -24.30
N LYS A 793 41.28 28.22 -23.42
CA LYS A 793 41.91 27.15 -22.64
C LYS A 793 40.84 26.17 -22.14
N GLY A 794 41.21 24.92 -21.91
CA GLY A 794 40.30 23.88 -21.42
C GLY A 794 39.26 23.47 -22.47
N THR A 795 38.16 22.89 -22.02
CA THR A 795 37.08 22.39 -22.90
C THR A 795 35.76 22.98 -22.46
N ARG A 796 34.98 23.54 -23.38
CA ARG A 796 33.63 24.08 -23.11
C ARG A 796 32.57 23.20 -23.74
N TYR A 797 31.59 22.77 -22.94
CA TYR A 797 30.43 22.00 -23.41
C TYR A 797 29.13 22.82 -23.31
N ILE A 798 28.31 22.74 -24.35
CA ILE A 798 26.95 23.30 -24.36
C ILE A 798 25.97 22.32 -25.01
N ALA A 799 24.75 22.21 -24.47
CA ALA A 799 23.64 21.54 -25.17
C ALA A 799 22.82 22.59 -25.93
N VAL A 800 22.61 22.39 -27.22
CA VAL A 800 21.88 23.30 -28.11
C VAL A 800 20.67 22.58 -28.68
N SER A 801 19.57 23.31 -28.87
CA SER A 801 18.43 22.80 -29.65
C SER A 801 17.77 23.91 -30.44
N PHE A 802 17.54 23.63 -31.72
CA PHE A 802 16.86 24.51 -32.67
C PHE A 802 15.38 24.15 -32.70
N LEU A 803 14.56 25.03 -32.10
CA LEU A 803 13.16 24.74 -31.77
C LEU A 803 12.19 25.50 -32.69
N ASP A 804 11.14 24.79 -33.07
CA ASP A 804 10.12 25.15 -34.06
C ASP A 804 10.76 25.72 -35.35
N PRO A 805 11.50 24.88 -36.12
CA PRO A 805 12.22 25.27 -37.34
C PRO A 805 11.33 25.69 -38.53
#